data_AF-A0A8S2HUK4-F1
#
_entry.id   AF-A0A8S2HUK4-F1
#
_cell.length_a   1.000
_cell.length_b   1.000
_cell.length_c   1.000
_cell.angle_alpha   90.00
_cell.angle_beta   90.00
_cell.angle_gamma   90.00
#
_symmetry.space_group_name_H-M   'P 1'
#
loop_
_entity.id
_entity.type
_entity.pdbx_description
1 polymer ?
#
loop_
_entity_poly.entity_id
_entity_poly.type
_entity_poly.pdbx_seq_one_letter_code
_entity_poly.pdbx_strand_id
1 'polypeptide(L)'
;MYSGRDILLRLEGLFLKYVQQRDDVFQSLKELHRDDNKSLLSDTRTPFWHRRDEENDIHEHEPLLRAIQENIRYFMKKSQAASLFNQYERSIRGLTSEPYRFDVLHTFNNAIQWHTRPTFVFRLINKALRTEDYEALLTLRFYIIDLCNALRLKYDELKQDQQRQDLSTIVAYYGVKWTAPDVYNLKHNVGKTVPINDFLSTSQSTDIAKSFARVGGPIEPGDETVMLEIHIDTTTLSTPLADVAEYSDIRDEEELLFEFGASFVIDSVNYDTSDGTWWIKLSVVSEDVLMDNVQTLLKKCRETEMSLLLGELLLKMGLHSGCRKYLETLFDLYGNEHENVANIEELIAETYEQEEKYDQAILYQMKAFDLYASSHRWQDAARVLIRTASCYYDKKNKVITRQYTEKAHEILKNISGLPDNHCQFGDIMHLYGILEDNNQTARTHFLTVLDIYQTASTVCKCNDYDHKIAQVYENIGVRYKDEENYTQARISFQESENIRKKNITFWKERKAYATCLNAIAGLYHIEQDRIMVAMYVERAFELIDTDFIESVYRDNLSVQEAALKIKVFKNICENTLAYELKLLNSLNKTQPSTYEKIIERHLNIGEIYSKKSDQKWARQHYDKVYELCETKISSKKQQAQCLFDMGHRLLLADTEYAFQYVSKALEIRLLVLESDDVNIGFPHYDMYILYEYKETFDIAMEHLQKAIGILEKHLNDEKNYQFNVKEQLVICYQNSASMYNKRQEFRKAIEYLITAVSIIECFFSDLPDNYCILPKCYRMIAGNYFQLSDYDASIKFFKKYLETMEKHPEADSQSSLHDHASEISDTFKLLSCMHRRKMDYD
;
A
#
# COMPACT_ATOMS: atom_id res chain seq x y z
N MET A 1 -40.42 -4.53 4.24
CA MET A 1 -40.93 -3.21 3.84
C MET A 1 -41.32 -2.41 5.07
N TYR A 2 -40.38 -1.64 5.61
CA TYR A 2 -40.62 -0.43 6.40
C TYR A 2 -39.48 0.51 6.02
N SER A 3 -39.80 1.71 5.55
CA SER A 3 -38.83 2.66 4.96
C SER A 3 -38.03 3.38 6.04
N GLY A 4 -36.82 3.86 5.72
CA GLY A 4 -35.99 4.70 6.60
C GLY A 4 -36.66 5.99 7.09
N ARG A 5 -37.83 6.32 6.54
CA ARG A 5 -38.68 7.47 6.93
C ARG A 5 -39.33 7.29 8.32
N ASP A 6 -39.64 6.06 8.75
CA ASP A 6 -40.28 5.78 10.06
C ASP A 6 -39.28 5.79 11.24
N ILE A 7 -37.98 5.70 10.96
CA ILE A 7 -36.89 5.75 11.96
C ILE A 7 -36.54 7.21 12.29
N LEU A 8 -36.54 8.10 11.29
CA LEU A 8 -36.34 9.55 11.45
C LEU A 8 -37.46 10.21 12.28
N LEU A 9 -38.72 9.87 12.03
CA LEU A 9 -39.88 10.39 12.78
C LEU A 9 -39.93 9.90 14.25
N ARG A 10 -39.32 8.75 14.57
CA ARG A 10 -39.22 8.24 15.95
C ARG A 10 -38.06 8.86 16.72
N LEU A 11 -37.02 9.35 16.03
CA LEU A 11 -35.90 10.08 16.63
C LEU A 11 -36.25 11.55 16.91
N GLU A 12 -37.11 12.19 16.10
CA GLU A 12 -37.68 13.51 16.38
C GLU A 12 -38.48 13.56 17.71
N GLY A 13 -39.15 12.46 18.09
CA GLY A 13 -39.93 12.36 19.31
C GLY A 13 -39.12 12.39 20.61
N LEU A 14 -37.81 12.10 20.56
CA LEU A 14 -36.89 12.16 21.71
C LEU A 14 -36.17 13.51 21.80
N PHE A 15 -36.01 14.21 20.68
CA PHE A 15 -35.30 15.49 20.57
C PHE A 15 -36.09 16.66 21.19
N LEU A 16 -37.42 16.58 21.23
CA LEU A 16 -38.31 17.61 21.77
C LEU A 16 -38.30 17.75 23.30
N LYS A 17 -37.56 16.91 24.06
CA LYS A 17 -37.47 16.99 25.53
C LYS A 17 -36.25 17.73 26.08
N TYR A 18 -35.24 18.07 25.28
CA TYR A 18 -33.97 18.60 25.79
C TYR A 18 -33.68 20.07 25.42
N VAL A 19 -34.50 20.71 24.58
CA VAL A 19 -34.28 22.09 24.08
C VAL A 19 -34.64 23.20 25.09
N GLN A 20 -34.92 22.89 26.36
CA GLN A 20 -35.41 23.90 27.32
C GLN A 20 -34.35 24.65 28.18
N GLN A 21 -33.05 24.54 27.92
CA GLN A 21 -32.05 25.32 28.67
C GLN A 21 -30.94 25.89 27.76
N ARG A 22 -31.21 27.02 27.10
CA ARG A 22 -30.22 27.66 26.22
C ARG A 22 -30.42 29.18 26.06
N ASP A 23 -30.34 29.95 27.14
CA ASP A 23 -30.35 31.44 27.04
C ASP A 23 -29.25 32.22 27.80
N ASP A 24 -28.46 31.64 28.72
CA ASP A 24 -27.62 32.48 29.61
C ASP A 24 -26.12 32.68 29.24
N VAL A 25 -25.62 32.14 28.13
CA VAL A 25 -24.16 32.14 27.87
C VAL A 25 -23.69 33.20 26.85
N PHE A 26 -24.61 33.85 26.11
CA PHE A 26 -24.26 34.69 24.96
C PHE A 26 -23.80 36.13 25.27
N GLN A 27 -23.86 36.58 26.53
CA GLN A 27 -23.53 37.97 26.91
C GLN A 27 -22.02 38.22 27.16
N SER A 28 -21.22 37.18 27.44
CA SER A 28 -19.89 37.37 28.06
C SER A 28 -18.68 37.40 27.11
N LEU A 29 -18.87 37.18 25.80
CA LEU A 29 -17.75 36.96 24.86
C LEU A 29 -17.44 38.15 23.93
N LYS A 30 -18.12 39.29 24.07
CA LYS A 30 -17.92 40.46 23.20
C LYS A 30 -16.70 41.34 23.52
N GLU A 31 -15.88 41.01 24.51
CA GLU A 31 -14.86 41.94 25.05
C GLU A 31 -13.38 41.69 24.72
N LEU A 32 -12.99 40.66 23.95
CA LEU A 32 -11.56 40.40 23.69
C LEU A 32 -11.11 40.39 22.22
N HIS A 33 -10.66 41.58 21.81
CA HIS A 33 -9.33 41.90 21.26
C HIS A 33 -8.94 41.77 19.77
N ARG A 34 -8.16 42.78 19.37
CA ARG A 34 -7.69 43.27 18.05
C ARG A 34 -6.25 42.84 17.71
N ASP A 35 -5.97 42.90 16.40
CA ASP A 35 -4.72 43.25 15.66
C ASP A 35 -3.61 42.22 15.31
N ASP A 36 -3.51 42.01 13.98
CA ASP A 36 -2.36 42.12 13.03
C ASP A 36 -1.21 41.08 12.86
N ASN A 37 -1.34 40.29 11.76
CA ASN A 37 -0.65 40.36 10.44
C ASN A 37 0.83 39.93 10.13
N LYS A 38 0.96 39.06 9.07
CA LYS A 38 1.98 38.87 7.95
C LYS A 38 2.37 37.36 7.80
N SER A 39 2.49 36.66 6.65
CA SER A 39 2.60 36.93 5.18
C SER A 39 2.46 35.65 4.27
N LEU A 40 2.16 35.83 2.95
CA LEU A 40 2.25 34.97 1.71
C LEU A 40 1.30 33.73 1.53
N LEU A 41 0.33 33.68 0.56
CA LEU A 41 0.31 33.42 -0.94
C LEU A 41 0.60 31.94 -1.31
N SER A 42 -0.20 31.15 -2.06
CA SER A 42 -1.18 31.34 -3.18
C SER A 42 -2.20 30.17 -3.31
N ASP A 43 -3.46 30.40 -3.73
CA ASP A 43 -4.59 29.43 -3.79
C ASP A 43 -5.29 29.38 -5.18
N THR A 44 -5.66 28.18 -5.67
CA THR A 44 -6.48 27.94 -6.89
C THR A 44 -7.70 27.04 -6.64
N ARG A 45 -8.80 27.27 -7.37
CA ARG A 45 -10.08 26.53 -7.34
C ARG A 45 -9.97 25.18 -8.07
N THR A 46 -9.45 24.16 -7.40
CA THR A 46 -9.41 22.78 -7.89
C THR A 46 -9.78 21.82 -6.76
N PRO A 47 -10.90 21.08 -6.86
CA PRO A 47 -11.09 19.82 -6.14
C PRO A 47 -9.87 18.92 -6.37
N PHE A 48 -9.13 18.66 -5.31
CA PHE A 48 -7.91 17.85 -5.34
C PHE A 48 -8.35 16.41 -5.09
N TRP A 49 -8.18 15.56 -6.09
CA TRP A 49 -8.29 14.11 -5.96
C TRP A 49 -7.01 13.70 -5.24
N HIS A 50 -7.14 13.16 -4.03
CA HIS A 50 -6.07 12.87 -3.07
C HIS A 50 -4.65 13.35 -3.45
N ARG A 51 -4.25 14.51 -2.90
CA ARG A 51 -2.87 14.66 -2.40
C ARG A 51 -2.89 14.50 -0.89
N ARG A 52 -2.79 13.26 -0.46
CA ARG A 52 -1.72 12.90 0.48
C ARG A 52 -0.70 12.12 -0.32
N ASP A 53 0.56 12.37 -0.05
CA ASP A 53 1.61 11.39 -0.28
C ASP A 53 1.30 10.16 0.59
N GLU A 54 0.30 9.35 0.20
CA GLU A 54 -0.13 8.07 0.79
C GLU A 54 -1.36 7.59 -0.01
N GLU A 55 -1.17 6.49 -0.73
CA GLU A 55 -2.14 5.78 -1.58
C GLU A 55 -3.13 5.01 -0.68
N ASN A 56 -4.12 5.70 -0.09
CA ASN A 56 -5.24 4.98 0.54
C ASN A 56 -6.35 4.70 -0.46
N ASP A 57 -6.75 3.42 -0.45
CA ASP A 57 -7.77 2.83 -1.28
C ASP A 57 -9.11 3.54 -1.08
N ILE A 58 -9.72 3.85 -2.22
CA ILE A 58 -10.96 4.59 -2.41
C ILE A 58 -12.17 3.97 -1.65
N HIS A 59 -12.06 2.73 -1.14
CA HIS A 59 -13.11 2.03 -0.40
C HIS A 59 -13.12 2.26 1.13
N GLU A 60 -12.10 2.89 1.70
CA GLU A 60 -11.95 2.96 3.17
C GLU A 60 -12.85 4.01 3.84
N HIS A 61 -13.28 5.02 3.10
CA HIS A 61 -13.89 6.22 3.68
C HIS A 61 -15.42 6.26 3.62
N GLU A 62 -16.06 5.40 2.83
CA GLU A 62 -17.51 5.45 2.60
C GLU A 62 -18.38 5.20 3.85
N PRO A 63 -18.07 4.23 4.75
CA PRO A 63 -18.83 4.02 5.98
C PRO A 63 -18.59 5.12 7.02
N LEU A 64 -17.35 5.66 7.04
CA LEU A 64 -16.92 6.72 7.94
C LEU A 64 -17.61 8.05 7.59
N LEU A 65 -17.62 8.41 6.31
CA LEU A 65 -18.21 9.66 5.86
C LEU A 65 -19.71 9.70 6.19
N ARG A 66 -20.38 8.54 6.14
CA ARG A 66 -21.77 8.36 6.61
C ARG A 66 -21.93 8.49 8.12
N ALA A 67 -21.02 7.91 8.91
CA ALA A 67 -21.06 8.05 10.37
C ALA A 67 -20.76 9.50 10.83
N ILE A 68 -19.89 10.20 10.10
CA ILE A 68 -19.63 11.64 10.26
C ILE A 68 -20.89 12.43 9.87
N GLN A 69 -21.56 12.12 8.76
CA GLN A 69 -22.84 12.74 8.35
C GLN A 69 -23.94 12.61 9.42
N GLU A 70 -24.00 11.49 10.16
CA GLU A 70 -24.96 11.28 11.24
C GLU A 70 -24.57 12.03 12.54
N ASN A 71 -23.29 12.02 12.91
CA ASN A 71 -22.78 12.69 14.11
C ASN A 71 -22.79 14.21 14.02
N ILE A 72 -22.51 14.73 12.83
CA ILE A 72 -22.51 16.16 12.54
C ILE A 72 -23.87 16.79 12.93
N ARG A 73 -25.00 16.05 12.82
CA ARG A 73 -26.35 16.53 13.19
C ARG A 73 -26.59 16.81 14.67
N TYR A 74 -25.74 16.36 15.60
CA TYR A 74 -26.13 16.21 17.01
C TYR A 74 -25.53 17.22 18.01
N PHE A 75 -24.37 17.86 17.78
CA PHE A 75 -23.71 18.69 18.82
C PHE A 75 -23.35 20.13 18.40
N MET A 76 -23.50 21.10 19.33
CA MET A 76 -23.35 22.56 19.09
C MET A 76 -22.50 23.28 20.17
N LYS A 77 -21.62 24.22 19.73
CA LYS A 77 -21.28 25.50 20.40
C LYS A 77 -20.68 26.48 19.36
N LYS A 78 -21.40 27.56 19.03
CA LYS A 78 -20.98 28.62 18.07
C LYS A 78 -19.67 29.34 18.47
N SER A 79 -19.35 29.39 19.76
CA SER A 79 -18.22 30.17 20.30
C SER A 79 -16.83 29.60 19.94
N GLN A 80 -16.70 28.28 19.79
CA GLN A 80 -15.44 27.64 19.39
C GLN A 80 -15.11 27.90 17.92
N ALA A 81 -16.13 27.88 17.05
CA ALA A 81 -15.99 28.18 15.63
C ALA A 81 -15.46 29.60 15.41
N ALA A 82 -15.94 30.60 16.16
CA ALA A 82 -15.44 31.97 16.11
C ALA A 82 -13.94 32.09 16.39
N SER A 83 -13.40 31.29 17.33
CA SER A 83 -11.96 31.30 17.65
C SER A 83 -11.11 30.68 16.54
N LEU A 84 -11.57 29.59 15.92
CA LEU A 84 -10.89 28.94 14.79
C LEU A 84 -10.95 29.81 13.53
N PHE A 85 -12.09 30.48 13.29
CA PHE A 85 -12.23 31.44 12.19
C PHE A 85 -11.19 32.56 12.30
N ASN A 86 -10.98 33.13 13.49
CA ASN A 86 -9.93 34.11 13.75
C ASN A 86 -8.50 33.56 13.56
N GLN A 87 -8.29 32.25 13.79
CA GLN A 87 -6.99 31.58 13.61
C GLN A 87 -6.66 31.32 12.13
N TYR A 88 -7.63 30.86 11.33
CA TYR A 88 -7.47 30.69 9.88
C TYR A 88 -7.49 32.02 9.12
N GLU A 89 -8.16 33.06 9.64
CA GLU A 89 -8.11 34.42 9.08
C GLU A 89 -6.68 34.99 9.09
N ARG A 90 -5.86 34.63 10.09
CA ARG A 90 -4.42 34.97 10.10
C ARG A 90 -3.66 34.36 8.91
N SER A 91 -4.17 33.27 8.32
CA SER A 91 -3.58 32.60 7.16
C SER A 91 -4.13 33.07 5.79
N ILE A 92 -5.26 33.78 5.75
CA ILE A 92 -5.94 34.21 4.52
C ILE A 92 -6.12 35.74 4.57
N ARG A 93 -5.24 36.51 3.93
CA ARG A 93 -5.41 37.96 3.86
C ARG A 93 -6.52 38.35 2.88
N GLY A 94 -7.53 39.06 3.38
CA GLY A 94 -8.46 39.85 2.54
C GLY A 94 -9.88 40.01 3.06
N LEU A 95 -10.25 39.41 4.19
CA LEU A 95 -11.68 39.20 4.51
C LEU A 95 -12.11 39.66 5.91
N THR A 96 -11.52 40.75 6.42
CA THR A 96 -11.80 41.25 7.79
C THR A 96 -13.25 41.66 8.08
N SER A 97 -14.17 41.53 7.12
CA SER A 97 -15.61 41.69 7.33
C SER A 97 -16.45 40.45 7.02
N GLU A 98 -15.95 39.43 6.31
CA GLU A 98 -16.77 38.29 5.89
C GLU A 98 -17.06 37.30 7.03
N PRO A 99 -16.13 36.90 7.92
CA PRO A 99 -16.42 36.00 9.03
C PRO A 99 -17.44 36.59 10.01
N TYR A 100 -17.33 37.89 10.30
CA TYR A 100 -18.32 38.60 11.12
C TYR A 100 -19.68 38.70 10.40
N ARG A 101 -19.69 38.98 9.08
CA ARG A 101 -20.92 38.96 8.28
C ARG A 101 -21.53 37.57 8.21
N PHE A 102 -20.72 36.52 8.13
CA PHE A 102 -21.19 35.15 8.14
C PHE A 102 -21.80 34.79 9.51
N ASP A 103 -21.13 35.10 10.63
CA ASP A 103 -21.69 34.81 11.96
C ASP A 103 -23.04 35.50 12.22
N VAL A 104 -23.23 36.70 11.63
CA VAL A 104 -24.46 37.51 11.77
C VAL A 104 -25.53 37.17 10.72
N LEU A 105 -25.15 36.86 9.47
CA LEU A 105 -26.08 36.72 8.32
C LEU A 105 -26.26 35.28 7.84
N HIS A 106 -25.44 34.34 8.31
CA HIS A 106 -25.61 32.92 7.99
C HIS A 106 -26.88 32.38 8.63
N THR A 107 -27.67 31.73 7.80
CA THR A 107 -28.87 31.00 8.17
C THR A 107 -28.92 29.72 7.37
N PHE A 108 -29.68 28.76 7.87
CA PHE A 108 -29.98 27.53 7.14
C PHE A 108 -30.40 27.77 5.67
N ASN A 109 -31.25 28.77 5.41
CA ASN A 109 -31.83 29.04 4.09
C ASN A 109 -30.83 29.61 3.06
N ASN A 110 -29.70 30.17 3.49
CA ASN A 110 -28.70 30.74 2.59
C ASN A 110 -27.37 29.96 2.58
N ALA A 111 -27.36 28.74 3.13
CA ALA A 111 -26.16 27.90 3.20
C ALA A 111 -25.58 27.60 1.81
N ILE A 112 -26.42 27.23 0.83
CA ILE A 112 -26.02 26.96 -0.57
C ILE A 112 -25.37 28.20 -1.19
N GLN A 113 -25.97 29.38 -1.01
CA GLN A 113 -25.44 30.65 -1.54
C GLN A 113 -24.08 31.00 -0.93
N TRP A 114 -23.86 30.72 0.36
CA TRP A 114 -22.54 30.90 0.98
C TRP A 114 -21.50 29.92 0.44
N HIS A 115 -21.92 28.74 -0.01
CA HIS A 115 -21.04 27.70 -0.54
C HIS A 115 -20.64 27.98 -1.99
N THR A 116 -21.56 28.38 -2.85
CA THR A 116 -21.27 28.64 -4.28
C THR A 116 -20.44 29.92 -4.51
N ARG A 117 -20.38 30.81 -3.51
CA ARG A 117 -19.54 32.02 -3.56
C ARG A 117 -18.06 31.71 -3.25
N PRO A 118 -17.09 32.46 -3.82
CA PRO A 118 -15.67 32.41 -3.43
C PRO A 118 -15.39 33.03 -2.03
N THR A 119 -16.20 32.67 -1.04
CA THR A 119 -16.08 33.14 0.35
C THR A 119 -15.04 32.33 1.11
N PHE A 120 -14.71 32.78 2.32
CA PHE A 120 -13.84 32.00 3.21
C PHE A 120 -14.44 30.64 3.60
N VAL A 121 -15.78 30.52 3.70
CA VAL A 121 -16.46 29.28 4.12
C VAL A 121 -16.28 28.19 3.06
N PHE A 122 -16.53 28.51 1.79
CA PHE A 122 -16.24 27.62 0.65
C PHE A 122 -14.77 27.16 0.67
N ARG A 123 -13.82 28.10 0.80
CA ARG A 123 -12.39 27.76 0.82
C ARG A 123 -12.03 26.87 2.01
N LEU A 124 -12.53 27.19 3.20
CA LEU A 124 -12.18 26.51 4.44
C LEU A 124 -12.76 25.09 4.46
N ILE A 125 -14.00 24.91 4.01
CA ILE A 125 -14.64 23.60 3.96
C ILE A 125 -14.01 22.74 2.89
N ASN A 126 -13.83 23.26 1.68
CA ASN A 126 -13.23 22.47 0.62
C ASN A 126 -11.77 22.17 0.95
N LYS A 127 -11.04 23.09 1.61
CA LYS A 127 -9.72 22.77 2.17
C LYS A 127 -9.80 21.68 3.22
N ALA A 128 -10.69 21.79 4.20
CA ALA A 128 -10.82 20.83 5.30
C ALA A 128 -11.26 19.44 4.82
N LEU A 129 -12.16 19.37 3.83
CA LEU A 129 -12.58 18.14 3.18
C LEU A 129 -11.42 17.55 2.36
N ARG A 130 -10.72 18.36 1.56
CA ARG A 130 -9.56 17.92 0.74
C ARG A 130 -8.36 17.47 1.56
N THR A 131 -8.07 18.15 2.66
CA THR A 131 -6.93 17.80 3.52
C THR A 131 -7.32 16.84 4.64
N GLU A 132 -8.59 16.42 4.68
CA GLU A 132 -9.18 15.65 5.77
C GLU A 132 -8.81 16.23 7.14
N ASP A 133 -8.95 17.55 7.26
CA ASP A 133 -8.71 18.26 8.52
C ASP A 133 -9.92 18.02 9.43
N TYR A 134 -9.94 16.87 10.09
CA TYR A 134 -11.03 16.45 10.97
C TYR A 134 -11.31 17.46 12.08
N GLU A 135 -10.29 18.19 12.56
CA GLU A 135 -10.45 19.25 13.55
C GLU A 135 -11.22 20.44 12.97
N ALA A 136 -10.89 20.85 11.75
CA ALA A 136 -11.65 21.86 11.02
C ALA A 136 -13.06 21.37 10.64
N LEU A 137 -13.23 20.13 10.17
CA LEU A 137 -14.54 19.54 9.84
C LEU A 137 -15.44 19.45 11.07
N LEU A 138 -14.91 18.99 12.20
CA LEU A 138 -15.63 19.00 13.48
C LEU A 138 -16.01 20.41 13.89
N THR A 139 -15.14 21.39 13.67
CA THR A 139 -15.45 22.79 14.01
C THR A 139 -16.50 23.40 13.08
N LEU A 140 -16.47 23.05 11.78
CA LEU A 140 -17.38 23.54 10.73
C LEU A 140 -18.66 22.74 10.60
N ARG A 141 -18.81 21.67 11.39
CA ARG A 141 -19.95 20.74 11.35
C ARG A 141 -21.30 21.44 11.25
N PHE A 142 -21.53 22.52 11.99
CA PHE A 142 -22.81 23.24 11.99
C PHE A 142 -23.19 23.75 10.59
N TYR A 143 -22.22 24.27 9.83
CA TYR A 143 -22.46 24.74 8.47
C TYR A 143 -22.58 23.57 7.49
N ILE A 144 -21.79 22.51 7.68
CA ILE A 144 -21.91 21.29 6.88
C ILE A 144 -23.32 20.69 7.02
N ILE A 145 -23.90 20.67 8.24
CA ILE A 145 -25.31 20.29 8.47
C ILE A 145 -26.25 21.16 7.67
N ASP A 146 -26.12 22.48 7.81
CA ASP A 146 -27.02 23.44 7.19
C ASP A 146 -26.99 23.30 5.66
N LEU A 147 -25.79 23.12 5.09
CA LEU A 147 -25.60 22.90 3.66
C LEU A 147 -26.20 21.58 3.20
N CYS A 148 -25.93 20.46 3.89
CA CYS A 148 -26.52 19.16 3.56
C CYS A 148 -28.04 19.17 3.62
N ASN A 149 -28.60 19.76 4.66
CA ASN A 149 -30.04 19.84 4.80
C ASN A 149 -30.66 20.76 3.75
N ALA A 150 -30.01 21.87 3.39
CA ALA A 150 -30.45 22.73 2.30
C ALA A 150 -30.43 21.99 0.95
N LEU A 151 -29.37 21.22 0.66
CA LEU A 151 -29.28 20.37 -0.52
C LEU A 151 -30.36 19.28 -0.53
N ARG A 152 -30.62 18.65 0.60
CA ARG A 152 -31.66 17.61 0.75
C ARG A 152 -33.06 18.15 0.52
N LEU A 153 -33.37 19.35 1.02
CA LEU A 153 -34.65 20.00 0.75
C LEU A 153 -34.84 20.23 -0.75
N LYS A 154 -33.80 20.71 -1.46
CA LYS A 154 -33.84 20.89 -2.91
C LYS A 154 -33.94 19.58 -3.68
N TYR A 155 -33.25 18.57 -3.22
CA TYR A 155 -33.36 17.23 -3.74
C TYR A 155 -34.78 16.64 -3.59
N ASP A 156 -35.44 16.85 -2.44
CA ASP A 156 -36.82 16.42 -2.22
C ASP A 156 -37.82 17.21 -3.09
N GLU A 157 -37.57 18.50 -3.35
CA GLU A 157 -38.34 19.31 -4.31
C GLU A 157 -38.20 18.72 -5.74
N LEU A 158 -36.97 18.42 -6.18
CA LEU A 158 -36.70 17.79 -7.48
C LEU A 158 -37.41 16.43 -7.63
N LYS A 159 -37.41 15.59 -6.60
CA LYS A 159 -38.14 14.31 -6.60
C LYS A 159 -39.66 14.49 -6.72
N GLN A 160 -40.21 15.56 -6.16
CA GLN A 160 -41.65 15.84 -6.22
C GLN A 160 -42.08 16.37 -7.58
N ASP A 161 -41.26 17.22 -8.22
CA ASP A 161 -41.55 17.74 -9.56
C ASP A 161 -41.36 16.70 -10.68
N GLN A 162 -40.45 15.72 -10.50
CA GLN A 162 -40.23 14.62 -11.45
C GLN A 162 -41.39 13.62 -11.54
N GLN A 163 -42.23 13.48 -10.50
CA GLN A 163 -43.49 12.71 -10.64
C GLN A 163 -44.45 13.31 -11.68
N ARG A 164 -44.14 14.50 -12.24
CA ARG A 164 -44.94 15.21 -13.25
C ARG A 164 -44.28 15.29 -14.64
N GLN A 165 -43.00 14.94 -14.81
CA GLN A 165 -42.28 15.02 -16.09
C GLN A 165 -41.35 13.80 -16.31
N ASP A 166 -41.47 13.14 -17.47
CA ASP A 166 -40.65 11.98 -17.90
C ASP A 166 -39.18 12.36 -18.20
N LEU A 167 -38.40 12.75 -17.18
CA LEU A 167 -36.95 12.97 -17.28
C LEU A 167 -36.22 11.91 -16.42
N SER A 168 -35.80 10.82 -17.06
CA SER A 168 -35.21 9.65 -16.38
C SER A 168 -33.69 9.72 -16.19
N THR A 169 -32.97 10.59 -16.90
CA THR A 169 -31.50 10.65 -16.85
C THR A 169 -30.99 12.09 -16.99
N ILE A 170 -30.03 12.45 -16.14
CA ILE A 170 -29.29 13.72 -16.17
C ILE A 170 -27.82 13.39 -16.39
N VAL A 171 -27.11 14.18 -17.20
CA VAL A 171 -25.66 14.06 -17.39
C VAL A 171 -24.99 15.33 -16.86
N ALA A 172 -23.98 15.16 -16.01
CA ALA A 172 -23.19 16.25 -15.47
C ALA A 172 -21.73 16.11 -15.91
N TYR A 173 -21.08 17.23 -16.18
CA TYR A 173 -19.69 17.31 -16.62
C TYR A 173 -18.81 18.04 -15.61
N TYR A 174 -17.59 17.56 -15.47
CA TYR A 174 -16.60 18.17 -14.60
C TYR A 174 -15.21 18.09 -15.24
N GLY A 175 -14.54 19.25 -15.40
CA GLY A 175 -13.24 19.35 -16.05
C GLY A 175 -12.14 19.77 -15.09
N VAL A 176 -11.02 19.05 -15.11
CA VAL A 176 -9.92 19.21 -14.15
C VAL A 176 -8.57 18.79 -14.75
N LYS A 177 -7.48 19.21 -14.11
CA LYS A 177 -6.12 18.70 -14.38
C LYS A 177 -5.69 17.77 -13.25
N TRP A 178 -5.21 16.58 -13.59
CA TRP A 178 -4.73 15.58 -12.63
C TRP A 178 -3.33 15.13 -12.95
N THR A 179 -2.67 14.47 -12.00
CA THR A 179 -1.37 13.86 -12.29
C THR A 179 -1.57 12.55 -13.06
N ALA A 180 -0.58 12.17 -13.87
CA ALA A 180 -0.64 10.90 -14.60
C ALA A 180 -0.89 9.68 -13.68
N PRO A 181 -0.26 9.54 -12.49
CA PRO A 181 -0.59 8.48 -11.53
C PRO A 181 -2.08 8.39 -11.15
N ASP A 182 -2.75 9.53 -10.93
CA ASP A 182 -4.16 9.56 -10.50
C ASP A 182 -5.08 9.03 -11.60
N VAL A 183 -4.82 9.42 -12.85
CA VAL A 183 -5.56 8.92 -14.02
C VAL A 183 -5.35 7.41 -14.21
N TYR A 184 -4.11 6.94 -14.01
CA TYR A 184 -3.81 5.51 -14.11
C TYR A 184 -4.42 4.69 -12.99
N ASN A 185 -4.50 5.21 -11.76
CA ASN A 185 -5.17 4.55 -10.65
C ASN A 185 -6.65 4.29 -10.96
N LEU A 186 -7.34 5.26 -11.55
CA LEU A 186 -8.73 5.10 -11.97
C LEU A 186 -8.89 4.08 -13.10
N LYS A 187 -7.91 3.99 -14.01
CA LYS A 187 -7.90 2.98 -15.08
C LYS A 187 -7.83 1.55 -14.54
N HIS A 188 -7.10 1.32 -13.45
CA HIS A 188 -7.03 0.01 -12.77
C HIS A 188 -8.26 -0.31 -11.94
N ASN A 189 -9.08 0.70 -11.63
CA ASN A 189 -10.27 0.60 -10.79
C ASN A 189 -11.58 0.68 -11.60
N VAL A 190 -11.53 0.50 -12.92
CA VAL A 190 -12.75 0.39 -13.75
C VAL A 190 -13.65 -0.74 -13.21
N GLY A 191 -14.93 -0.43 -13.02
CA GLY A 191 -15.93 -1.30 -12.39
C GLY A 191 -16.00 -1.21 -10.87
N LYS A 192 -15.11 -0.45 -10.21
CA LYS A 192 -15.16 -0.18 -8.77
C LYS A 192 -15.85 1.15 -8.46
N THR A 193 -16.28 1.30 -7.20
CA THR A 193 -16.92 2.50 -6.65
C THR A 193 -15.89 3.49 -6.10
N VAL A 194 -16.13 4.78 -6.34
CA VAL A 194 -15.32 5.92 -5.91
C VAL A 194 -16.18 6.94 -5.17
N PRO A 195 -16.06 7.08 -3.83
CA PRO A 195 -16.59 8.22 -3.11
C PRO A 195 -15.82 9.51 -3.43
N ILE A 196 -16.55 10.62 -3.47
CA ILE A 196 -16.00 11.96 -3.56
C ILE A 196 -16.10 12.63 -2.19
N ASN A 197 -14.93 12.94 -1.63
CA ASN A 197 -14.76 13.61 -0.34
C ASN A 197 -14.83 15.14 -0.48
N ASP A 198 -15.69 15.67 -1.34
CA ASP A 198 -15.92 17.11 -1.50
C ASP A 198 -17.40 17.35 -1.87
N PHE A 199 -17.89 18.56 -1.66
CA PHE A 199 -19.14 18.97 -2.30
C PHE A 199 -18.85 19.17 -3.79
N LEU A 200 -19.22 18.18 -4.61
CA LEU A 200 -18.83 18.18 -6.01
C LEU A 200 -19.74 19.13 -6.80
N SER A 201 -19.18 20.28 -7.16
CA SER A 201 -19.77 21.24 -8.08
C SER A 201 -19.48 20.81 -9.52
N THR A 202 -20.55 20.56 -10.29
CA THR A 202 -20.53 20.10 -11.68
C THR A 202 -21.40 20.98 -12.56
N SER A 203 -21.24 20.89 -13.88
CA SER A 203 -22.02 21.69 -14.84
C SER A 203 -22.76 20.77 -15.82
N GLN A 204 -23.98 21.13 -16.21
CA GLN A 204 -24.67 20.43 -17.30
C GLN A 204 -24.08 20.77 -18.69
N SER A 205 -23.37 21.90 -18.79
CA SER A 205 -22.69 22.32 -20.01
C SER A 205 -21.28 21.76 -20.13
N THR A 206 -20.99 21.12 -21.27
CA THR A 206 -19.66 20.60 -21.60
C THR A 206 -18.63 21.70 -21.83
N ASP A 207 -19.03 22.83 -22.41
CA ASP A 207 -18.12 23.95 -22.72
C ASP A 207 -17.57 24.61 -21.44
N ILE A 208 -18.42 24.71 -20.42
CA ILE A 208 -18.05 25.24 -19.11
C ILE A 208 -17.03 24.31 -18.44
N ALA A 209 -17.29 23.00 -18.42
CA ALA A 209 -16.34 22.01 -17.90
C ALA A 209 -14.99 22.03 -18.64
N LYS A 210 -14.99 22.12 -19.98
CA LYS A 210 -13.77 22.24 -20.78
C LYS A 210 -12.96 23.50 -20.45
N SER A 211 -13.64 24.61 -20.13
CA SER A 211 -12.99 25.85 -19.72
C SER A 211 -12.24 25.71 -18.39
N PHE A 212 -12.79 24.94 -17.44
CA PHE A 212 -12.14 24.63 -16.15
C PHE A 212 -10.92 23.71 -16.32
N ALA A 213 -11.01 22.70 -17.19
CA ALA A 213 -9.90 21.81 -17.52
C ALA A 213 -8.78 22.50 -18.34
N ARG A 214 -9.06 23.67 -18.93
CA ARG A 214 -8.19 24.38 -19.89
C ARG A 214 -7.79 23.50 -21.08
N VAL A 215 -8.76 22.77 -21.65
CA VAL A 215 -8.54 21.91 -22.83
C VAL A 215 -7.91 22.74 -23.96
N GLY A 216 -6.79 22.27 -24.51
CA GLY A 216 -6.01 22.97 -25.55
C GLY A 216 -5.03 24.05 -25.07
N GLY A 217 -4.87 24.25 -23.75
CA GLY A 217 -3.87 25.14 -23.16
C GLY A 217 -2.50 24.47 -22.90
N PRO A 218 -1.45 25.22 -22.51
CA PRO A 218 -0.16 24.64 -22.15
C PRO A 218 -0.27 23.65 -20.97
N ILE A 219 0.34 22.49 -21.14
CA ILE A 219 0.38 21.40 -20.15
C ILE A 219 1.67 21.55 -19.33
N GLU A 220 1.55 21.60 -18.00
CA GLU A 220 2.70 21.59 -17.10
C GLU A 220 3.28 20.16 -17.02
N PRO A 221 4.60 19.98 -16.83
CA PRO A 221 5.19 18.64 -16.78
C PRO A 221 4.60 17.80 -15.65
N GLY A 222 3.88 16.72 -16.00
CA GLY A 222 3.27 15.78 -15.04
C GLY A 222 1.75 15.88 -14.89
N ASP A 223 1.12 16.88 -15.48
CA ASP A 223 -0.35 17.05 -15.49
C ASP A 223 -0.99 16.49 -16.77
N GLU A 224 -2.13 15.83 -16.60
CA GLU A 224 -3.02 15.30 -17.62
C GLU A 224 -4.35 16.08 -17.60
N THR A 225 -4.93 16.34 -18.77
CA THR A 225 -6.25 17.00 -18.88
C THR A 225 -7.35 15.95 -18.78
N VAL A 226 -8.29 16.12 -17.85
CA VAL A 226 -9.32 15.11 -17.54
C VAL A 226 -10.72 15.71 -17.59
N MET A 227 -11.63 14.97 -18.21
CA MET A 227 -13.06 15.25 -18.30
C MET A 227 -13.86 14.10 -17.68
N LEU A 228 -14.69 14.42 -16.69
CA LEU A 228 -15.66 13.51 -16.11
C LEU A 228 -17.02 13.69 -16.77
N GLU A 229 -17.63 12.58 -17.14
CA GLU A 229 -19.00 12.46 -17.66
C GLU A 229 -19.80 11.60 -16.69
N ILE A 230 -20.62 12.23 -15.86
CA ILE A 230 -21.37 11.60 -14.78
C ILE A 230 -22.81 11.35 -15.22
N HIS A 231 -23.18 10.08 -15.35
CA HIS A 231 -24.54 9.62 -15.65
C HIS A 231 -25.33 9.45 -14.36
N ILE A 232 -26.43 10.19 -14.28
CA ILE A 232 -27.29 10.25 -13.11
C ILE A 232 -28.67 9.72 -13.50
N ASP A 233 -28.98 8.51 -13.04
CA ASP A 233 -30.34 7.97 -13.10
C ASP A 233 -31.13 8.51 -11.91
N THR A 234 -32.12 9.35 -12.20
CA THR A 234 -32.90 10.04 -11.17
C THR A 234 -33.84 9.12 -10.40
N THR A 235 -34.10 7.92 -10.93
CA THR A 235 -34.99 6.92 -10.32
C THR A 235 -34.31 6.07 -9.24
N THR A 236 -32.98 5.97 -9.28
CA THR A 236 -32.17 5.12 -8.39
C THR A 236 -31.19 5.91 -7.50
N LEU A 237 -31.27 7.26 -7.53
CA LEU A 237 -30.40 8.17 -6.76
C LEU A 237 -30.38 7.82 -5.25
N SER A 238 -29.21 7.39 -4.78
CA SER A 238 -28.88 7.21 -3.36
C SER A 238 -28.30 8.47 -2.70
N THR A 239 -27.76 9.40 -3.51
CA THR A 239 -27.04 10.59 -3.06
C THR A 239 -27.85 11.87 -3.32
N PRO A 240 -27.99 12.79 -2.35
CA PRO A 240 -28.64 14.08 -2.59
C PRO A 240 -27.88 14.95 -3.59
N LEU A 241 -28.62 15.48 -4.56
CA LEU A 241 -28.17 16.34 -5.66
C LEU A 241 -29.10 17.55 -5.74
N ALA A 242 -28.55 18.75 -5.89
CA ALA A 242 -29.33 19.95 -6.11
C ALA A 242 -28.88 20.68 -7.38
N ASP A 243 -29.84 21.10 -8.19
CA ASP A 243 -29.65 22.20 -9.13
C ASP A 243 -29.57 23.50 -8.34
N VAL A 244 -28.40 24.14 -8.38
CA VAL A 244 -28.12 25.36 -7.62
C VAL A 244 -27.95 26.57 -8.53
N ALA A 245 -28.21 26.47 -9.84
CA ALA A 245 -28.02 27.56 -10.79
C ALA A 245 -28.77 28.85 -10.39
N GLU A 246 -29.98 28.72 -9.82
CA GLU A 246 -30.77 29.87 -9.34
C GLU A 246 -30.26 30.51 -8.03
N TYR A 247 -29.53 29.72 -7.24
CA TYR A 247 -29.02 30.09 -5.91
C TYR A 247 -27.52 30.46 -5.94
N SER A 248 -26.84 30.08 -7.02
CA SER A 248 -25.47 30.47 -7.32
C SER A 248 -25.42 31.94 -7.72
N ASP A 249 -24.38 32.63 -7.28
CA ASP A 249 -24.10 33.99 -7.76
C ASP A 249 -23.66 33.99 -9.23
N ILE A 250 -23.27 32.83 -9.76
CA ILE A 250 -22.87 32.62 -11.16
C ILE A 250 -23.94 31.75 -11.84
N ARG A 251 -24.98 32.40 -12.35
CA ARG A 251 -26.17 31.74 -12.89
C ARG A 251 -25.95 31.02 -14.22
N ASP A 252 -24.91 31.40 -14.94
CA ASP A 252 -24.61 30.88 -16.28
C ASP A 252 -23.82 29.56 -16.26
N GLU A 253 -23.51 29.02 -15.06
CA GLU A 253 -22.71 27.79 -14.89
C GLU A 253 -23.53 26.49 -14.92
N GLU A 254 -24.87 26.57 -14.98
CA GLU A 254 -25.77 25.39 -14.94
C GLU A 254 -25.35 24.40 -13.84
N GLU A 255 -25.08 24.95 -12.66
CA GLU A 255 -24.37 24.28 -11.57
C GLU A 255 -25.24 23.22 -10.88
N LEU A 256 -24.76 21.98 -10.92
CA LEU A 256 -25.27 20.83 -10.19
C LEU A 256 -24.32 20.52 -9.03
N LEU A 257 -24.83 20.59 -7.80
CA LEU A 257 -24.05 20.39 -6.58
C LEU A 257 -24.43 19.07 -5.89
N PHE A 258 -23.49 18.14 -5.83
CA PHE A 258 -23.64 16.90 -5.07
C PHE A 258 -23.32 17.11 -3.59
N GLU A 259 -24.07 16.45 -2.71
CA GLU A 259 -23.71 16.34 -1.30
C GLU A 259 -22.35 15.63 -1.16
N PHE A 260 -21.51 16.09 -0.23
CA PHE A 260 -20.23 15.45 0.06
C PHE A 260 -20.45 13.98 0.45
N GLY A 261 -19.65 13.08 -0.13
CA GLY A 261 -19.86 11.63 0.01
C GLY A 261 -20.64 10.97 -1.11
N ALA A 262 -20.84 11.67 -2.22
CA ALA A 262 -21.34 11.08 -3.43
C ALA A 262 -20.40 9.97 -3.92
N SER A 263 -20.94 8.77 -4.12
CA SER A 263 -20.19 7.62 -4.63
C SER A 263 -20.57 7.31 -6.07
N PHE A 264 -19.56 7.03 -6.90
CA PHE A 264 -19.72 6.77 -8.33
C PHE A 264 -19.00 5.49 -8.75
N VAL A 265 -19.60 4.68 -9.61
CA VAL A 265 -18.93 3.57 -10.29
C VAL A 265 -18.14 4.10 -11.47
N ILE A 266 -16.89 3.66 -11.63
CA ILE A 266 -16.09 3.97 -12.82
C ILE A 266 -16.53 3.05 -13.97
N ASP A 267 -17.22 3.58 -14.96
CA ASP A 267 -17.69 2.80 -16.11
C ASP A 267 -16.58 2.60 -17.15
N SER A 268 -15.81 3.65 -17.44
CA SER A 268 -14.69 3.56 -18.38
C SER A 268 -13.73 4.73 -18.25
N VAL A 269 -12.47 4.51 -18.64
CA VAL A 269 -11.40 5.52 -18.73
C VAL A 269 -10.77 5.43 -20.11
N ASN A 270 -11.00 6.44 -20.95
CA ASN A 270 -10.57 6.47 -22.35
C ASN A 270 -9.75 7.72 -22.64
N TYR A 271 -8.76 7.63 -23.52
CA TYR A 271 -7.96 8.78 -23.95
C TYR A 271 -8.38 9.23 -25.35
N ASP A 272 -8.77 10.50 -25.48
CA ASP A 272 -9.05 11.13 -26.77
C ASP A 272 -7.77 11.76 -27.32
N THR A 273 -7.28 11.19 -28.41
CA THR A 273 -6.07 11.65 -29.11
C THR A 273 -6.26 12.97 -29.88
N SER A 274 -7.51 13.41 -30.10
CA SER A 274 -7.82 14.60 -30.90
C SER A 274 -7.66 15.91 -30.13
N ASP A 275 -7.98 15.92 -28.84
CA ASP A 275 -7.85 17.09 -27.95
C ASP A 275 -6.90 16.85 -26.77
N GLY A 276 -6.31 15.65 -26.65
CA GLY A 276 -5.35 15.30 -25.62
C GLY A 276 -5.97 15.14 -24.24
N THR A 277 -7.21 14.65 -24.18
CA THR A 277 -8.02 14.62 -22.96
C THR A 277 -8.39 13.20 -22.56
N TRP A 278 -8.30 12.91 -21.26
CA TRP A 278 -8.85 11.69 -20.67
C TRP A 278 -10.33 11.87 -20.38
N TRP A 279 -11.17 11.01 -20.95
CA TRP A 279 -12.59 10.93 -20.69
C TRP A 279 -12.89 9.78 -19.73
N ILE A 280 -13.45 10.12 -18.58
CA ILE A 280 -13.83 9.17 -17.54
C ILE A 280 -15.34 9.20 -17.38
N LYS A 281 -15.97 8.06 -17.65
CA LYS A 281 -17.42 7.90 -17.49
C LYS A 281 -17.73 7.31 -16.13
N LEU A 282 -18.64 7.96 -15.43
CA LEU A 282 -19.05 7.62 -14.08
C LEU A 282 -20.56 7.41 -14.02
N SER A 283 -21.02 6.51 -13.16
CA SER A 283 -22.45 6.29 -12.85
C SER A 283 -22.71 6.36 -11.35
N VAL A 284 -23.83 6.95 -10.93
CA VAL A 284 -24.19 7.04 -9.49
C VAL A 284 -24.53 5.65 -8.91
N VAL A 285 -24.07 5.35 -7.68
CA VAL A 285 -24.28 4.06 -7.00
C VAL A 285 -25.73 3.89 -6.51
N SER A 286 -26.31 2.69 -6.67
CA SER A 286 -27.66 2.33 -6.20
C SER A 286 -27.71 1.89 -4.72
N GLU A 287 -28.87 2.02 -4.05
CA GLU A 287 -29.06 1.78 -2.60
C GLU A 287 -28.68 0.37 -2.10
N ASP A 288 -28.74 -0.66 -2.94
CA ASP A 288 -28.64 -2.07 -2.51
C ASP A 288 -27.24 -2.52 -2.05
N VAL A 289 -26.17 -1.87 -2.51
CA VAL A 289 -24.76 -2.26 -2.23
C VAL A 289 -24.29 -1.81 -0.83
N LEU A 290 -24.98 -0.83 -0.23
CA LEU A 290 -24.50 -0.11 0.95
C LEU A 290 -24.98 -0.67 2.30
N MET A 291 -25.88 -1.65 2.26
CA MET A 291 -26.70 -2.01 3.40
C MET A 291 -25.98 -2.84 4.48
N ASP A 292 -25.03 -3.71 4.12
CA ASP A 292 -24.43 -4.65 5.08
C ASP A 292 -23.42 -3.99 6.06
N ASN A 293 -22.58 -3.08 5.56
CA ASN A 293 -21.59 -2.39 6.39
C ASN A 293 -22.24 -1.32 7.29
N VAL A 294 -23.23 -0.60 6.75
CA VAL A 294 -23.96 0.45 7.47
C VAL A 294 -24.86 -0.17 8.54
N GLN A 295 -25.51 -1.31 8.30
CA GLN A 295 -26.32 -1.98 9.34
C GLN A 295 -25.49 -2.44 10.55
N THR A 296 -24.25 -2.87 10.31
CA THR A 296 -23.34 -3.31 11.38
C THR A 296 -22.89 -2.12 12.25
N LEU A 297 -22.58 -0.98 11.62
CA LEU A 297 -22.31 0.30 12.29
C LEU A 297 -23.55 0.82 13.04
N LEU A 298 -24.72 0.84 12.39
CA LEU A 298 -25.99 1.27 12.97
C LEU A 298 -26.44 0.40 14.16
N LYS A 299 -26.05 -0.87 14.21
CA LYS A 299 -26.28 -1.73 15.37
C LYS A 299 -25.43 -1.28 16.56
N LYS A 300 -24.15 -0.94 16.34
CA LYS A 300 -23.26 -0.35 17.36
C LYS A 300 -23.70 1.06 17.80
N CYS A 301 -24.28 1.85 16.89
CA CYS A 301 -24.90 3.15 17.20
C CYS A 301 -26.10 3.06 18.16
N ARG A 302 -26.75 1.89 18.28
CA ARG A 302 -27.87 1.69 19.23
C ARG A 302 -27.41 1.36 20.65
N GLU A 303 -26.18 0.88 20.79
CA GLU A 303 -25.64 0.33 22.03
C GLU A 303 -24.65 1.29 22.71
N THR A 304 -24.11 2.26 21.97
CA THR A 304 -23.06 3.19 22.44
C THR A 304 -23.52 4.64 22.30
N GLU A 305 -23.15 5.51 23.24
CA GLU A 305 -23.38 6.95 23.09
C GLU A 305 -22.65 7.46 21.82
N MET A 306 -23.35 8.17 20.94
CA MET A 306 -22.86 8.58 19.62
C MET A 306 -21.55 9.38 19.68
N SER A 307 -21.33 10.12 20.77
CA SER A 307 -20.10 10.87 21.04
C SER A 307 -18.86 9.97 21.21
N LEU A 308 -18.99 8.83 21.88
CA LEU A 308 -17.90 7.87 22.06
C LEU A 308 -17.59 7.11 20.77
N LEU A 309 -18.63 6.81 19.99
CA LEU A 309 -18.50 6.11 18.71
C LEU A 309 -17.61 6.89 17.73
N LEU A 310 -17.72 8.22 17.69
CA LEU A 310 -16.83 9.05 16.87
C LEU A 310 -15.36 8.92 17.32
N GLY A 311 -15.10 8.88 18.62
CA GLY A 311 -13.76 8.64 19.16
C GLY A 311 -13.20 7.28 18.75
N GLU A 312 -14.01 6.23 18.84
CA GLU A 312 -13.66 4.87 18.38
C GLU A 312 -13.35 4.81 16.89
N LEU A 313 -14.12 5.53 16.06
CA LEU A 313 -13.89 5.59 14.62
C LEU A 313 -12.58 6.30 14.30
N LEU A 314 -12.33 7.48 14.90
CA LEU A 314 -11.06 8.21 14.73
C LEU A 314 -9.85 7.35 15.14
N LEU A 315 -9.99 6.57 16.21
CA LEU A 315 -8.97 5.64 16.67
C LEU A 315 -8.72 4.52 15.66
N LYS A 316 -9.77 3.88 15.13
CA LYS A 316 -9.66 2.81 14.11
C LYS A 316 -8.99 3.27 12.81
N MET A 317 -9.12 4.55 12.50
CA MET A 317 -8.46 5.18 11.36
C MET A 317 -6.99 5.53 11.59
N GLY A 318 -6.46 5.35 12.80
CA GLY A 318 -5.08 5.74 13.12
C GLY A 318 -4.90 7.25 13.40
N LEU A 319 -5.98 8.02 13.53
CA LEU A 319 -5.93 9.47 13.75
C LEU A 319 -5.77 9.81 15.24
N HIS A 320 -4.67 9.36 15.84
CA HIS A 320 -4.48 9.35 17.29
C HIS A 320 -4.47 10.76 17.93
N SER A 321 -3.83 11.73 17.30
CA SER A 321 -3.75 13.11 17.83
C SER A 321 -5.09 13.84 17.81
N GLY A 322 -5.83 13.73 16.71
CA GLY A 322 -7.18 14.29 16.56
C GLY A 322 -8.19 13.59 17.48
N CYS A 323 -8.12 12.26 17.58
CA CYS A 323 -8.92 11.47 18.50
C CYS A 323 -8.72 11.93 19.95
N ARG A 324 -7.47 12.07 20.42
CA ARG A 324 -7.20 12.55 21.78
C ARG A 324 -7.75 13.93 22.06
N LYS A 325 -7.50 14.91 21.19
CA LYS A 325 -8.06 16.27 21.37
C LYS A 325 -9.59 16.25 21.46
N TYR A 326 -10.24 15.45 20.61
CA TYR A 326 -11.68 15.27 20.63
C TYR A 326 -12.16 14.66 21.96
N LEU A 327 -11.51 13.60 22.42
CA LEU A 327 -11.82 12.93 23.68
C LEU A 327 -11.56 13.82 24.91
N GLU A 328 -10.49 14.62 24.90
CA GLU A 328 -10.21 15.62 25.94
C GLU A 328 -11.29 16.73 25.97
N THR A 329 -11.72 17.19 24.80
CA THR A 329 -12.83 18.16 24.70
C THR A 329 -14.14 17.54 25.21
N LEU A 330 -14.38 16.27 24.93
CA LEU A 330 -15.55 15.54 25.41
C LEU A 330 -15.51 15.35 26.93
N PHE A 331 -14.32 15.06 27.48
CA PHE A 331 -14.07 14.98 28.91
C PHE A 331 -14.41 16.32 29.61
N ASP A 332 -13.91 17.44 29.07
CA ASP A 332 -14.19 18.79 29.61
C ASP A 332 -15.69 19.15 29.57
N LEU A 333 -16.44 18.60 28.60
CA LEU A 333 -17.88 18.82 28.46
C LEU A 333 -18.71 17.99 29.44
N TYR A 334 -18.33 16.73 29.67
CA TYR A 334 -19.05 15.83 30.56
C TYR A 334 -18.74 16.06 32.04
N GLY A 335 -17.48 16.42 32.35
CA GLY A 335 -17.00 16.55 33.73
C GLY A 335 -16.81 15.19 34.42
N ASN A 336 -16.13 15.21 35.58
CA ASN A 336 -15.58 14.03 36.23
C ASN A 336 -16.61 12.99 36.74
N GLU A 337 -17.88 13.36 36.90
CA GLU A 337 -18.91 12.50 37.49
C GLU A 337 -19.73 11.72 36.44
N HIS A 338 -19.48 11.96 35.15
CA HIS A 338 -20.25 11.35 34.07
C HIS A 338 -19.89 9.87 33.88
N GLU A 339 -20.89 9.02 33.63
CA GLU A 339 -20.72 7.55 33.51
C GLU A 339 -19.75 7.13 32.40
N ASN A 340 -19.61 7.98 31.39
CA ASN A 340 -18.74 7.74 30.23
C ASN A 340 -17.31 8.25 30.40
N VAL A 341 -16.95 8.87 31.53
CA VAL A 341 -15.56 9.29 31.77
C VAL A 341 -14.60 8.10 31.76
N ALA A 342 -15.01 6.96 32.33
CA ALA A 342 -14.21 5.74 32.29
C ALA A 342 -13.98 5.22 30.86
N ASN A 343 -15.01 5.30 30.01
CA ASN A 343 -14.92 4.95 28.58
C ASN A 343 -13.99 5.91 27.82
N ILE A 344 -14.04 7.22 28.12
CA ILE A 344 -13.16 8.22 27.51
C ILE A 344 -11.70 7.97 27.88
N GLU A 345 -11.40 7.74 29.16
CA GLU A 345 -10.05 7.41 29.63
C GLU A 345 -9.53 6.11 28.99
N GLU A 346 -10.39 5.09 28.84
CA GLU A 346 -10.07 3.83 28.14
C GLU A 346 -9.75 4.06 26.64
N LEU A 347 -10.51 4.93 25.94
CA LEU A 347 -10.24 5.28 24.56
C LEU A 347 -8.96 6.10 24.40
N ILE A 348 -8.68 7.04 25.30
CA ILE A 348 -7.41 7.79 25.29
C ILE A 348 -6.25 6.83 25.52
N ALA A 349 -6.37 5.88 26.44
CA ALA A 349 -5.34 4.84 26.61
C ALA A 349 -5.10 4.05 25.33
N GLU A 350 -6.16 3.65 24.62
CA GLU A 350 -6.04 2.92 23.36
C GLU A 350 -5.34 3.75 22.28
N THR A 351 -5.52 5.08 22.24
CA THR A 351 -4.74 5.94 21.34
C THR A 351 -3.24 5.89 21.62
N TYR A 352 -2.84 5.87 22.89
CA TYR A 352 -1.43 5.79 23.27
C TYR A 352 -0.84 4.39 23.02
N GLU A 353 -1.65 3.34 23.19
CA GLU A 353 -1.27 1.97 22.85
C GLU A 353 -0.96 1.82 21.36
N GLN A 354 -1.80 2.38 20.49
CA GLN A 354 -1.55 2.37 19.03
C GLN A 354 -0.30 3.17 18.63
N GLU A 355 0.06 4.21 19.38
CA GLU A 355 1.31 4.95 19.19
C GLU A 355 2.55 4.29 19.85
N GLU A 356 2.41 3.07 20.40
CA GLU A 356 3.46 2.34 21.14
C GLU A 356 3.99 3.12 22.38
N LYS A 357 3.21 4.07 22.89
CA LYS A 357 3.50 4.89 24.07
C LYS A 357 2.91 4.23 25.33
N TYR A 358 3.46 3.06 25.66
CA TYR A 358 2.91 2.18 26.69
C TYR A 358 2.85 2.82 28.10
N ASP A 359 3.78 3.70 28.46
CA ASP A 359 3.77 4.36 29.77
C ASP A 359 2.55 5.28 29.94
N GLN A 360 2.24 6.06 28.91
CA GLN A 360 1.03 6.88 28.89
C GLN A 360 -0.22 6.01 28.82
N ALA A 361 -0.23 4.97 27.98
CA ALA A 361 -1.37 4.05 27.89
C ALA A 361 -1.72 3.44 29.26
N ILE A 362 -0.73 2.94 29.99
CA ILE A 362 -0.90 2.34 31.33
C ILE A 362 -1.43 3.37 32.33
N LEU A 363 -0.96 4.63 32.28
CA LEU A 363 -1.45 5.69 33.16
C LEU A 363 -2.95 5.91 33.00
N TYR A 364 -3.42 6.05 31.75
CA TYR A 364 -4.85 6.26 31.44
C TYR A 364 -5.68 4.99 31.70
N GLN A 365 -5.12 3.79 31.47
CA GLN A 365 -5.75 2.53 31.87
C GLN A 365 -5.98 2.45 33.38
N MET A 366 -5.01 2.85 34.20
CA MET A 366 -5.20 2.82 35.66
C MET A 366 -6.25 3.81 36.14
N LYS A 367 -6.37 4.99 35.51
CA LYS A 367 -7.50 5.91 35.79
C LYS A 367 -8.85 5.28 35.44
N ALA A 368 -8.96 4.66 34.26
CA ALA A 368 -10.18 3.97 33.85
C ALA A 368 -10.51 2.81 34.82
N PHE A 369 -9.51 2.05 35.26
CA PHE A 369 -9.67 0.99 36.26
C PHE A 369 -10.26 1.51 37.57
N ASP A 370 -9.72 2.59 38.12
CA ASP A 370 -10.20 3.17 39.37
C ASP A 370 -11.66 3.65 39.24
N LEU A 371 -12.03 4.24 38.11
CA LEU A 371 -13.41 4.65 37.81
C LEU A 371 -14.36 3.46 37.67
N TYR A 372 -13.97 2.39 36.97
CA TYR A 372 -14.79 1.18 36.87
C TYR A 372 -14.91 0.43 38.21
N ALA A 373 -13.85 0.37 38.99
CA ALA A 373 -13.86 -0.25 40.31
C ALA A 373 -14.76 0.52 41.29
N SER A 374 -14.68 1.85 41.29
CA SER A 374 -15.52 2.72 42.13
C SER A 374 -17.01 2.66 41.78
N SER A 375 -17.34 2.41 40.51
CA SER A 375 -18.71 2.19 40.03
C SER A 375 -19.17 0.73 40.11
N HIS A 376 -18.40 -0.16 40.74
CA HIS A 376 -18.67 -1.60 40.87
C HIS A 376 -18.83 -2.35 39.53
N ARG A 377 -18.28 -1.80 38.44
CA ARG A 377 -18.24 -2.42 37.10
C ARG A 377 -17.04 -3.35 36.98
N TRP A 378 -17.06 -4.45 37.73
CA TRP A 378 -15.89 -5.35 37.87
C TRP A 378 -15.49 -6.08 36.58
N GLN A 379 -16.44 -6.37 35.68
CA GLN A 379 -16.13 -6.94 34.36
C GLN A 379 -15.30 -5.97 33.50
N ASP A 380 -15.67 -4.68 33.50
CA ASP A 380 -14.94 -3.64 32.77
C ASP A 380 -13.58 -3.37 33.42
N ALA A 381 -13.52 -3.33 34.76
CA ALA A 381 -12.28 -3.20 35.50
C ALA A 381 -11.29 -4.35 35.19
N ALA A 382 -11.77 -5.59 35.10
CA ALA A 382 -10.95 -6.73 34.71
C ALA A 382 -10.45 -6.63 33.26
N ARG A 383 -11.28 -6.15 32.32
CA ARG A 383 -10.88 -5.89 30.92
C ARG A 383 -9.70 -4.93 30.86
N VAL A 384 -9.76 -3.84 31.62
CA VAL A 384 -8.69 -2.83 31.65
C VAL A 384 -7.39 -3.41 32.23
N LEU A 385 -7.46 -4.27 33.25
CA LEU A 385 -6.26 -4.96 33.77
C LEU A 385 -5.65 -5.93 32.76
N ILE A 386 -6.47 -6.62 31.97
CA ILE A 386 -6.00 -7.49 30.87
C ILE A 386 -5.23 -6.65 29.84
N ARG A 387 -5.79 -5.50 29.40
CA ARG A 387 -5.11 -4.57 28.48
C ARG A 387 -3.80 -4.03 29.08
N THR A 388 -3.79 -3.75 30.38
CA THR A 388 -2.59 -3.32 31.11
C THR A 388 -1.51 -4.41 31.11
N ALA A 389 -1.91 -5.67 31.32
CA ALA A 389 -1.00 -6.81 31.25
C ALA A 389 -0.38 -6.93 29.85
N SER A 390 -1.17 -6.79 28.79
CA SER A 390 -0.68 -6.77 27.40
C SER A 390 0.34 -5.66 27.16
N CYS A 391 0.10 -4.43 27.66
CA CYS A 391 1.07 -3.34 27.54
C CYS A 391 2.40 -3.66 28.25
N TYR A 392 2.37 -4.28 29.43
CA TYR A 392 3.59 -4.72 30.12
C TYR A 392 4.31 -5.87 29.39
N TYR A 393 3.56 -6.72 28.68
CA TYR A 393 4.13 -7.79 27.86
C TYR A 393 4.91 -7.19 26.69
N ASP A 394 4.34 -6.19 26.01
CA ASP A 394 5.01 -5.48 24.91
C ASP A 394 6.26 -4.72 25.39
N LYS A 395 6.24 -4.20 26.62
CA LYS A 395 7.42 -3.67 27.33
C LYS A 395 8.44 -4.74 27.75
N LYS A 396 8.23 -6.01 27.39
CA LYS A 396 9.08 -7.16 27.70
C LYS A 396 9.20 -7.47 29.20
N ASN A 397 8.23 -7.05 30.02
CA ASN A 397 8.23 -7.30 31.46
C ASN A 397 7.29 -8.45 31.86
N LYS A 398 7.74 -9.68 31.64
CA LYS A 398 6.96 -10.90 31.93
C LYS A 398 6.46 -11.01 33.38
N VAL A 399 7.23 -10.51 34.35
CA VAL A 399 6.89 -10.60 35.78
C VAL A 399 5.66 -9.75 36.09
N ILE A 400 5.66 -8.50 35.64
CA ILE A 400 4.54 -7.59 35.87
C ILE A 400 3.32 -8.02 35.05
N THR A 401 3.50 -8.47 33.80
CA THR A 401 2.40 -9.05 33.01
C THR A 401 1.70 -10.16 33.79
N ARG A 402 2.45 -11.12 34.35
CA ARG A 402 1.87 -12.23 35.12
C ARG A 402 1.06 -11.73 36.32
N GLN A 403 1.57 -10.75 37.07
CA GLN A 403 0.86 -10.19 38.23
C GLN A 403 -0.48 -9.55 37.84
N TYR A 404 -0.52 -8.76 36.77
CA TYR A 404 -1.77 -8.13 36.31
C TYR A 404 -2.75 -9.15 35.71
N THR A 405 -2.25 -10.17 35.00
CA THR A 405 -3.07 -11.28 34.50
C THR A 405 -3.72 -12.06 35.64
N GLU A 406 -2.96 -12.40 36.69
CA GLU A 406 -3.48 -13.08 37.89
C GLU A 406 -4.53 -12.24 38.62
N LYS A 407 -4.27 -10.93 38.78
CA LYS A 407 -5.23 -10.00 39.41
C LYS A 407 -6.54 -9.91 38.62
N ALA A 408 -6.47 -9.83 37.28
CA ALA A 408 -7.66 -9.81 36.44
C ALA A 408 -8.44 -11.14 36.54
N HIS A 409 -7.73 -12.26 36.57
CA HIS A 409 -8.31 -13.60 36.71
C HIS A 409 -9.03 -13.78 38.04
N GLU A 410 -8.45 -13.31 39.14
CA GLU A 410 -9.07 -13.35 40.46
C GLU A 410 -10.35 -12.52 40.50
N ILE A 411 -10.34 -11.31 39.92
CA ILE A 411 -11.54 -10.46 39.84
C ILE A 411 -12.64 -11.18 39.08
N LEU A 412 -12.36 -11.74 37.90
CA LEU A 412 -13.38 -12.43 37.09
C LEU A 412 -13.95 -13.67 37.78
N LYS A 413 -13.11 -14.45 38.47
CA LYS A 413 -13.56 -15.63 39.25
C LYS A 413 -14.49 -15.27 40.40
N ASN A 414 -14.30 -14.09 40.99
CA ASN A 414 -15.11 -13.62 42.11
C ASN A 414 -16.46 -13.03 41.66
N ILE A 415 -16.71 -12.85 40.36
CA ILE A 415 -17.99 -12.36 39.83
C ILE A 415 -19.00 -13.52 39.80
N SER A 416 -20.05 -13.41 40.61
CA SER A 416 -21.10 -14.42 40.70
C SER A 416 -21.89 -14.54 39.39
N GLY A 417 -21.99 -15.77 38.85
CA GLY A 417 -22.81 -16.06 37.67
C GLY A 417 -22.11 -15.84 36.33
N LEU A 418 -20.81 -15.55 36.32
CA LEU A 418 -20.03 -15.49 35.09
C LEU A 418 -19.72 -16.92 34.59
N PRO A 419 -20.05 -17.28 33.34
CA PRO A 419 -19.78 -18.62 32.83
C PRO A 419 -18.29 -18.82 32.52
N ASP A 420 -17.79 -20.04 32.69
CA ASP A 420 -16.37 -20.38 32.48
C ASP A 420 -15.89 -20.18 31.04
N ASN A 421 -16.82 -20.15 30.08
CA ASN A 421 -16.55 -19.86 28.67
C ASN A 421 -16.73 -18.37 28.31
N HIS A 422 -16.78 -17.48 29.30
CA HIS A 422 -16.86 -16.04 29.04
C HIS A 422 -15.61 -15.56 28.29
N CYS A 423 -15.77 -14.68 27.31
CA CYS A 423 -14.70 -14.29 26.39
C CYS A 423 -13.45 -13.71 27.10
N GLN A 424 -13.63 -13.02 28.23
CA GLN A 424 -12.51 -12.48 29.01
C GLN A 424 -11.64 -13.58 29.64
N PHE A 425 -12.17 -14.79 29.90
CA PHE A 425 -11.32 -15.93 30.26
C PHE A 425 -10.47 -16.39 29.09
N GLY A 426 -10.97 -16.25 27.85
CA GLY A 426 -10.17 -16.42 26.63
C GLY A 426 -9.01 -15.44 26.55
N ASP A 427 -9.25 -14.16 26.85
CA ASP A 427 -8.19 -13.13 26.85
C ASP A 427 -7.11 -13.44 27.91
N ILE A 428 -7.50 -13.91 29.09
CA ILE A 428 -6.57 -14.35 30.15
C ILE A 428 -5.77 -15.59 29.74
N MET A 429 -6.42 -16.59 29.16
CA MET A 429 -5.74 -17.82 28.70
C MET A 429 -4.77 -17.52 27.55
N HIS A 430 -5.08 -16.54 26.70
CA HIS A 430 -4.15 -16.05 25.67
C HIS A 430 -2.90 -15.44 26.32
N LEU A 431 -3.06 -14.59 27.35
CA LEU A 431 -1.95 -14.04 28.12
C LEU A 431 -1.11 -15.11 28.82
N TYR A 432 -1.72 -16.16 29.38
CA TYR A 432 -0.97 -17.28 29.92
C TYR A 432 -0.20 -18.04 28.83
N GLY A 433 -0.82 -18.26 27.67
CA GLY A 433 -0.18 -18.92 26.53
C GLY A 433 1.05 -18.18 26.00
N ILE A 434 1.03 -16.84 25.93
CA ILE A 434 2.20 -16.06 25.50
C ILE A 434 3.31 -15.96 26.56
N LEU A 435 2.95 -16.06 27.84
CA LEU A 435 3.90 -16.04 28.97
C LEU A 435 4.59 -17.38 29.20
N GLU A 436 4.02 -18.46 28.71
CA GLU A 436 4.51 -19.82 28.91
C GLU A 436 5.70 -20.10 27.99
N ASP A 437 6.82 -20.54 28.59
CA ASP A 437 8.05 -20.84 27.85
C ASP A 437 8.00 -22.24 27.21
N ASN A 438 7.15 -23.15 27.73
CA ASN A 438 6.96 -24.47 27.14
C ASN A 438 5.97 -24.42 25.96
N ASN A 439 6.45 -24.67 24.75
CA ASN A 439 5.67 -24.64 23.52
C ASN A 439 4.42 -25.54 23.56
N GLN A 440 4.49 -26.72 24.17
CA GLN A 440 3.35 -27.63 24.25
C GLN A 440 2.28 -27.09 25.20
N THR A 441 2.67 -26.60 26.37
CA THR A 441 1.76 -26.01 27.36
C THR A 441 1.12 -24.72 26.81
N ALA A 442 1.92 -23.87 26.15
CA ALA A 442 1.43 -22.68 25.45
C ALA A 442 0.36 -23.03 24.39
N ARG A 443 0.60 -24.07 23.58
CA ARG A 443 -0.41 -24.55 22.61
C ARG A 443 -1.68 -25.04 23.29
N THR A 444 -1.60 -25.75 24.43
CA THR A 444 -2.82 -26.17 25.13
C THR A 444 -3.66 -24.97 25.58
N HIS A 445 -3.02 -23.90 26.08
CA HIS A 445 -3.72 -22.66 26.37
C HIS A 445 -4.33 -22.05 25.11
N PHE A 446 -3.60 -21.94 24.01
CA PHE A 446 -4.16 -21.39 22.76
C PHE A 446 -5.33 -22.20 22.20
N LEU A 447 -5.32 -23.53 22.32
CA LEU A 447 -6.45 -24.38 21.92
C LEU A 447 -7.69 -24.11 22.79
N THR A 448 -7.53 -23.90 24.11
CA THR A 448 -8.65 -23.50 24.97
C THR A 448 -9.18 -22.11 24.60
N VAL A 449 -8.31 -21.19 24.18
CA VAL A 449 -8.72 -19.86 23.70
C VAL A 449 -9.56 -19.96 22.42
N LEU A 450 -9.16 -20.81 21.47
CA LEU A 450 -9.92 -21.04 20.24
C LEU A 450 -11.33 -21.57 20.55
N ASP A 451 -11.45 -22.55 21.44
CA ASP A 451 -12.75 -23.11 21.85
C ASP A 451 -13.68 -22.04 22.46
N ILE A 452 -13.14 -21.21 23.36
CA ILE A 452 -13.87 -20.11 23.99
C ILE A 452 -14.34 -19.09 22.93
N TYR A 453 -13.44 -18.62 22.06
CA TYR A 453 -13.79 -17.59 21.07
C TYR A 453 -14.71 -18.10 19.96
N GLN A 454 -14.53 -19.34 19.50
CA GLN A 454 -15.42 -19.95 18.51
C GLN A 454 -16.82 -20.15 19.10
N THR A 455 -16.92 -20.62 20.35
CA THR A 455 -18.20 -20.74 21.05
C THR A 455 -18.86 -19.36 21.20
N ALA A 456 -18.12 -18.34 21.66
CA ALA A 456 -18.63 -16.98 21.80
C ALA A 456 -19.11 -16.39 20.47
N SER A 457 -18.38 -16.61 19.37
CA SER A 457 -18.76 -16.16 18.02
C SER A 457 -20.09 -16.77 17.56
N THR A 458 -20.29 -18.08 17.77
CA THR A 458 -21.55 -18.76 17.39
C THR A 458 -22.76 -18.29 18.19
N VAL A 459 -22.57 -18.00 19.49
CA VAL A 459 -23.63 -17.55 20.40
C VAL A 459 -24.01 -16.09 20.13
N CYS A 460 -23.03 -15.22 19.92
CA CYS A 460 -23.25 -13.77 19.77
C CYS A 460 -23.55 -13.34 18.33
N LYS A 461 -23.34 -14.21 17.32
CA LYS A 461 -23.50 -13.89 15.88
C LYS A 461 -22.81 -12.56 15.51
N CYS A 462 -21.61 -12.33 16.03
CA CYS A 462 -20.82 -11.13 15.78
C CYS A 462 -19.43 -11.51 15.25
N ASN A 463 -18.99 -10.85 14.17
CA ASN A 463 -17.66 -11.04 13.58
C ASN A 463 -16.52 -10.46 14.46
N ASP A 464 -16.84 -9.89 15.64
CA ASP A 464 -15.87 -9.19 16.50
C ASP A 464 -14.74 -10.09 17.04
N TYR A 465 -14.90 -11.43 17.00
CA TYR A 465 -13.88 -12.38 17.47
C TYR A 465 -12.93 -12.88 16.37
N ASP A 466 -13.23 -12.65 15.09
CA ASP A 466 -12.42 -13.16 13.98
C ASP A 466 -10.95 -12.71 14.07
N HIS A 467 -10.74 -11.44 14.40
CA HIS A 467 -9.39 -10.90 14.62
C HIS A 467 -8.64 -11.63 15.75
N LYS A 468 -9.32 -11.90 16.88
CA LYS A 468 -8.71 -12.59 18.02
C LYS A 468 -8.39 -14.04 17.68
N ILE A 469 -9.27 -14.72 16.96
CA ILE A 469 -9.05 -16.10 16.50
C ILE A 469 -7.84 -16.17 15.55
N ALA A 470 -7.74 -15.25 14.58
CA ALA A 470 -6.60 -15.16 13.67
C ALA A 470 -5.26 -14.98 14.42
N GLN A 471 -5.23 -14.10 15.43
CA GLN A 471 -4.04 -13.89 16.26
C GLN A 471 -3.65 -15.16 17.06
N VAL A 472 -4.62 -15.95 17.52
CA VAL A 472 -4.33 -17.20 18.23
C VAL A 472 -3.71 -18.23 17.28
N TYR A 473 -4.22 -18.34 16.05
CA TYR A 473 -3.61 -19.19 15.02
C TYR A 473 -2.18 -18.77 14.68
N GLU A 474 -1.90 -17.47 14.60
CA GLU A 474 -0.54 -16.95 14.41
C GLU A 474 0.39 -17.35 15.55
N ASN A 475 -0.06 -17.21 16.81
CA ASN A 475 0.74 -17.61 17.96
C ASN A 475 1.01 -19.12 17.98
N ILE A 476 0.03 -19.95 17.61
CA ILE A 476 0.23 -21.40 17.43
C ILE A 476 1.26 -21.65 16.32
N GLY A 477 1.16 -20.92 15.20
CA GLY A 477 2.11 -20.99 14.09
C GLY A 477 3.54 -20.66 14.51
N VAL A 478 3.73 -19.61 15.31
CA VAL A 478 5.02 -19.25 15.91
C VAL A 478 5.54 -20.37 16.80
N ARG A 479 4.72 -20.96 17.67
CA ARG A 479 5.14 -22.08 18.53
C ARG A 479 5.59 -23.31 17.74
N TYR A 480 4.93 -23.65 16.64
CA TYR A 480 5.39 -24.73 15.77
C TYR A 480 6.65 -24.38 15.01
N LYS A 481 6.82 -23.11 14.61
CA LYS A 481 8.06 -22.63 14.00
C LYS A 481 9.25 -22.72 14.97
N ASP A 482 9.03 -22.40 16.25
CA ASP A 482 10.04 -22.50 17.31
C ASP A 482 10.47 -23.97 17.55
N GLU A 483 9.63 -24.95 17.18
CA GLU A 483 9.93 -26.39 17.19
C GLU A 483 10.44 -26.92 15.83
N GLU A 484 10.72 -26.03 14.86
CA GLU A 484 11.10 -26.36 13.48
C GLU A 484 10.06 -27.21 12.72
N ASN A 485 8.81 -27.27 13.21
CA ASN A 485 7.72 -27.95 12.54
C ASN A 485 7.03 -26.99 11.55
N TYR A 486 7.72 -26.71 10.44
CA TYR A 486 7.26 -25.75 9.43
C TYR A 486 5.93 -26.12 8.77
N THR A 487 5.61 -27.42 8.69
CA THR A 487 4.35 -27.90 8.10
C THR A 487 3.12 -27.46 8.91
N GLN A 488 3.16 -27.65 10.23
CA GLN A 488 2.08 -27.23 11.12
C GLN A 488 2.06 -25.71 11.34
N ALA A 489 3.24 -25.08 11.32
CA ALA A 489 3.34 -23.62 11.34
C ALA A 489 2.61 -23.01 10.14
N ARG A 490 2.84 -23.53 8.93
CA ARG A 490 2.19 -23.07 7.70
C ARG A 490 0.68 -23.23 7.75
N ILE A 491 0.17 -24.40 8.14
CA ILE A 491 -1.28 -24.63 8.27
C ILE A 491 -1.89 -23.61 9.23
N SER A 492 -1.25 -23.35 10.37
CA SER A 492 -1.74 -22.38 11.35
C SER A 492 -1.77 -20.96 10.78
N PHE A 493 -0.73 -20.52 10.09
CA PHE A 493 -0.74 -19.20 9.44
C PHE A 493 -1.75 -19.10 8.28
N GLN A 494 -1.99 -20.18 7.52
CA GLN A 494 -3.00 -20.22 6.47
C GLN A 494 -4.43 -20.13 7.03
N GLU A 495 -4.70 -20.72 8.18
CA GLU A 495 -5.97 -20.52 8.88
C GLU A 495 -6.16 -19.06 9.31
N SER A 496 -5.11 -18.42 9.83
CA SER A 496 -5.14 -16.96 10.09
C SER A 496 -5.41 -16.16 8.81
N GLU A 497 -4.71 -16.46 7.72
CA GLU A 497 -4.87 -15.83 6.40
C GLU A 497 -6.33 -15.91 5.92
N ASN A 498 -6.95 -17.08 6.05
CA ASN A 498 -8.34 -17.34 5.63
C ASN A 498 -9.36 -16.50 6.39
N ILE A 499 -9.07 -16.14 7.63
CA ILE A 499 -9.92 -15.29 8.45
C ILE A 499 -9.63 -13.82 8.11
N ARG A 500 -8.37 -13.41 8.10
CA ARG A 500 -7.98 -12.00 7.89
C ARG A 500 -8.37 -11.47 6.52
N LYS A 501 -8.29 -12.29 5.46
CA LYS A 501 -8.67 -11.88 4.10
C LYS A 501 -10.15 -11.47 3.96
N LYS A 502 -11.02 -11.84 4.91
CA LYS A 502 -12.45 -11.52 4.88
C LYS A 502 -12.75 -10.10 5.38
N ASN A 503 -11.91 -9.55 6.26
CA ASN A 503 -12.14 -8.27 6.93
C ASN A 503 -10.88 -7.39 6.80
N ILE A 504 -10.70 -6.73 5.65
CA ILE A 504 -9.52 -5.89 5.34
C ILE A 504 -9.85 -4.39 5.24
N THR A 505 -10.95 -3.96 5.87
CA THR A 505 -11.54 -2.63 5.66
C THR A 505 -10.82 -1.47 6.34
N PHE A 506 -10.13 -1.70 7.45
CA PHE A 506 -9.43 -0.63 8.17
C PHE A 506 -7.94 -0.92 8.30
N TRP A 507 -7.18 0.14 8.60
CA TRP A 507 -5.72 0.13 8.68
C TRP A 507 -5.15 -1.00 9.54
N LYS A 508 -5.73 -1.26 10.72
CA LYS A 508 -5.22 -2.27 11.67
C LYS A 508 -5.37 -3.68 11.13
N GLU A 509 -6.48 -3.96 10.47
CA GLU A 509 -6.77 -5.25 9.86
C GLU A 509 -5.87 -5.52 8.66
N ARG A 510 -5.65 -4.51 7.80
CA ARG A 510 -4.65 -4.58 6.73
C ARG A 510 -3.25 -4.84 7.29
N LYS A 511 -2.86 -4.15 8.37
CA LYS A 511 -1.58 -4.36 9.08
C LYS A 511 -1.41 -5.78 9.55
N ALA A 512 -2.42 -6.30 10.22
CA ALA A 512 -2.37 -7.65 10.73
C ALA A 512 -2.37 -8.68 9.58
N TYR A 513 -3.11 -8.44 8.50
CA TYR A 513 -3.13 -9.33 7.33
C TYR A 513 -1.79 -9.36 6.58
N ALA A 514 -1.19 -8.20 6.32
CA ALA A 514 0.15 -8.10 5.74
C ALA A 514 1.21 -8.79 6.62
N THR A 515 1.14 -8.63 7.94
CA THR A 515 2.05 -9.30 8.88
C THR A 515 1.89 -10.82 8.80
N CYS A 516 0.65 -11.32 8.67
CA CYS A 516 0.38 -12.74 8.45
C CYS A 516 0.97 -13.24 7.12
N LEU A 517 0.78 -12.52 6.02
CA LEU A 517 1.35 -12.88 4.71
C LEU A 517 2.88 -12.92 4.75
N ASN A 518 3.51 -11.99 5.48
CA ASN A 518 4.96 -11.99 5.68
C ASN A 518 5.44 -13.16 6.54
N ALA A 519 4.68 -13.57 7.55
CA ALA A 519 5.00 -14.76 8.32
C ALA A 519 4.98 -16.03 7.43
N ILE A 520 4.01 -16.12 6.52
CA ILE A 520 3.93 -17.20 5.53
C ILE A 520 5.11 -17.13 4.54
N ALA A 521 5.42 -15.94 4.02
CA ALA A 521 6.58 -15.75 3.14
C ALA A 521 7.89 -16.16 3.82
N GLY A 522 8.05 -15.84 5.12
CA GLY A 522 9.21 -16.26 5.90
C GLY A 522 9.36 -17.79 6.00
N LEU A 523 8.26 -18.54 6.04
CA LEU A 523 8.31 -20.00 6.01
C LEU A 523 8.76 -20.53 4.64
N TYR A 524 8.20 -20.01 3.55
CA TYR A 524 8.63 -20.38 2.20
C TYR A 524 10.07 -20.00 1.90
N HIS A 525 10.56 -18.91 2.51
CA HIS A 525 11.97 -18.53 2.43
C HIS A 525 12.88 -19.58 3.09
N ILE A 526 12.48 -20.16 4.24
CA ILE A 526 13.22 -21.26 4.89
C ILE A 526 13.21 -22.50 3.99
N GLU A 527 12.10 -22.79 3.32
CA GLU A 527 11.95 -23.89 2.36
C GLU A 527 12.62 -23.61 0.99
N GLN A 528 13.19 -22.41 0.81
CA GLN A 528 13.82 -21.94 -0.44
C GLN A 528 12.87 -21.83 -1.65
N ASP A 529 11.57 -21.80 -1.43
CA ASP A 529 10.56 -21.59 -2.48
C ASP A 529 10.40 -20.10 -2.80
N ARG A 530 11.26 -19.61 -3.71
CA ARG A 530 11.31 -18.19 -4.08
C ARG A 530 10.03 -17.71 -4.78
N ILE A 531 9.30 -18.59 -5.48
CA ILE A 531 8.07 -18.22 -6.20
C ILE A 531 6.98 -17.88 -5.19
N MET A 532 6.80 -18.73 -4.18
CA MET A 532 5.82 -18.51 -3.13
C MET A 532 6.19 -17.31 -2.24
N VAL A 533 7.48 -17.11 -1.94
CA VAL A 533 7.97 -15.90 -1.26
C VAL A 533 7.54 -14.65 -2.03
N ALA A 534 7.80 -14.62 -3.34
CA ALA A 534 7.44 -13.48 -4.19
C ALA A 534 5.94 -13.21 -4.18
N MET A 535 5.13 -14.25 -4.38
CA MET A 535 3.68 -14.13 -4.44
C MET A 535 3.08 -13.58 -3.14
N TYR A 536 3.51 -14.12 -1.99
CA TYR A 536 3.00 -13.68 -0.69
C TYR A 536 3.46 -12.27 -0.33
N VAL A 537 4.69 -11.91 -0.68
CA VAL A 537 5.19 -10.55 -0.45
C VAL A 537 4.54 -9.54 -1.40
N GLU A 538 4.29 -9.90 -2.66
CA GLU A 538 3.51 -9.06 -3.60
C GLU A 538 2.11 -8.76 -3.04
N ARG A 539 1.40 -9.80 -2.59
CA ARG A 539 0.08 -9.65 -1.94
C ARG A 539 0.14 -8.84 -0.66
N ALA A 540 1.21 -8.99 0.12
CA ALA A 540 1.41 -8.16 1.30
C ALA A 540 1.56 -6.70 0.88
N PHE A 541 2.40 -6.39 -0.11
CA PHE A 541 2.61 -5.01 -0.60
C PHE A 541 1.37 -4.35 -1.20
N GLU A 542 0.46 -5.09 -1.82
CA GLU A 542 -0.81 -4.56 -2.33
C GLU A 542 -1.70 -3.98 -1.22
N LEU A 543 -1.47 -4.34 0.04
CA LEU A 543 -2.28 -3.91 1.19
C LEU A 543 -1.70 -2.67 1.91
N ILE A 544 -0.63 -2.06 1.39
CA ILE A 544 0.33 -1.29 2.20
C ILE A 544 0.71 0.05 1.58
N ASP A 545 0.65 1.10 2.41
CA ASP A 545 1.17 2.44 2.15
C ASP A 545 2.58 2.70 2.74
N THR A 546 3.18 3.87 2.46
CA THR A 546 4.57 4.22 2.78
C THR A 546 4.96 4.05 4.26
N ASP A 547 4.16 4.62 5.16
CA ASP A 547 4.38 4.57 6.61
C ASP A 547 4.25 3.14 7.19
N PHE A 548 3.55 2.26 6.46
CA PHE A 548 3.27 0.90 6.89
C PHE A 548 4.43 -0.05 6.59
N ILE A 549 5.19 0.16 5.51
CA ILE A 549 6.37 -0.64 5.12
C ILE A 549 7.44 -0.59 6.22
N GLU A 550 7.73 0.59 6.76
CA GLU A 550 8.72 0.77 7.82
C GLU A 550 8.32 0.13 9.15
N SER A 551 7.03 -0.12 9.38
CA SER A 551 6.55 -0.78 10.61
C SER A 551 6.60 -2.30 10.51
N VAL A 552 6.16 -2.86 9.38
CA VAL A 552 6.01 -4.32 9.20
C VAL A 552 7.34 -4.98 8.86
N TYR A 553 8.18 -4.30 8.10
CA TYR A 553 9.42 -4.88 7.60
C TYR A 553 10.69 -4.33 8.29
N ARG A 554 10.52 -3.52 9.35
CA ARG A 554 11.62 -2.90 10.11
C ARG A 554 12.74 -3.89 10.46
N ASP A 555 12.34 -5.10 10.82
CA ASP A 555 13.22 -6.10 11.42
C ASP A 555 13.58 -7.26 10.47
N ASN A 556 13.12 -7.25 9.21
CA ASN A 556 13.24 -8.39 8.29
C ASN A 556 13.82 -7.99 6.91
N LEU A 557 15.06 -7.48 6.93
CA LEU A 557 15.79 -7.01 5.74
C LEU A 557 15.91 -8.08 4.64
N SER A 558 16.06 -9.36 5.00
CA SER A 558 16.23 -10.46 4.05
C SER A 558 14.99 -10.72 3.18
N VAL A 559 13.80 -10.57 3.75
CA VAL A 559 12.52 -10.72 3.04
C VAL A 559 12.28 -9.52 2.11
N GLN A 560 12.68 -8.32 2.54
CA GLN A 560 12.63 -7.11 1.71
C GLN A 560 13.57 -7.21 0.51
N GLU A 561 14.83 -7.63 0.73
CA GLU A 561 15.84 -7.80 -0.32
C GLU A 561 15.45 -8.91 -1.31
N ALA A 562 14.91 -10.02 -0.82
CA ALA A 562 14.43 -11.13 -1.67
C ALA A 562 13.25 -10.69 -2.54
N ALA A 563 12.25 -10.01 -1.96
CA ALA A 563 11.10 -9.53 -2.70
C ALA A 563 11.46 -8.47 -3.74
N LEU A 564 12.38 -7.55 -3.41
CA LEU A 564 12.86 -6.54 -4.33
C LEU A 564 13.62 -7.16 -5.52
N LYS A 565 14.50 -8.14 -5.25
CA LYS A 565 15.21 -8.89 -6.29
C LYS A 565 14.24 -9.65 -7.21
N ILE A 566 13.19 -10.27 -6.66
CA ILE A 566 12.21 -11.00 -7.46
C ILE A 566 11.29 -10.06 -8.26
N LYS A 567 10.94 -8.89 -7.69
CA LYS A 567 10.11 -7.88 -8.36
C LYS A 567 10.85 -7.18 -9.51
N VAL A 568 12.16 -6.93 -9.36
CA VAL A 568 13.05 -6.45 -10.43
C VAL A 568 13.21 -7.50 -11.53
N PHE A 569 13.13 -8.79 -11.20
CA PHE A 569 13.17 -9.91 -12.15
C PHE A 569 11.84 -10.08 -12.92
N LYS A 570 10.70 -9.82 -12.28
CA LYS A 570 9.34 -10.01 -12.85
C LYS A 570 8.83 -8.91 -13.79
N ASN A 571 9.63 -7.89 -14.10
CA ASN A 571 9.31 -6.86 -15.10
C ASN A 571 8.04 -6.01 -14.83
N ILE A 572 7.54 -5.94 -13.58
CA ILE A 572 6.45 -5.03 -13.19
C ILE A 572 7.07 -3.67 -12.85
N CYS A 573 7.33 -2.87 -13.88
CA CYS A 573 8.10 -1.62 -13.77
C CYS A 573 7.33 -0.46 -13.10
N GLU A 574 6.01 -0.54 -12.94
CA GLU A 574 5.19 0.59 -12.45
C GLU A 574 5.10 0.63 -10.91
N ASN A 575 4.64 -0.46 -10.27
CA ASN A 575 4.56 -0.52 -8.80
C ASN A 575 5.93 -0.53 -8.11
N THR A 576 6.99 -0.93 -8.83
CA THR A 576 8.37 -0.96 -8.31
C THR A 576 9.00 0.43 -8.33
N LEU A 577 8.67 1.26 -9.32
CA LEU A 577 9.18 2.62 -9.43
C LEU A 577 8.62 3.51 -8.31
N ALA A 578 7.30 3.46 -8.10
CA ALA A 578 6.63 4.21 -7.03
C ALA A 578 7.23 3.88 -5.66
N TYR A 579 7.49 2.60 -5.40
CA TYR A 579 8.10 2.11 -4.17
C TYR A 579 9.52 2.64 -3.95
N GLU A 580 10.39 2.54 -4.96
CA GLU A 580 11.78 2.99 -4.81
C GLU A 580 11.89 4.51 -4.64
N LEU A 581 11.01 5.27 -5.30
CA LEU A 581 10.90 6.72 -5.10
C LEU A 581 10.41 7.06 -3.69
N LYS A 582 9.44 6.31 -3.17
CA LYS A 582 8.90 6.46 -1.81
C LYS A 582 9.95 6.17 -0.73
N LEU A 583 10.70 5.07 -0.83
CA LEU A 583 11.80 4.75 0.09
C LEU A 583 12.94 5.77 0.04
N LEU A 584 13.29 6.25 -1.17
CA LEU A 584 14.31 7.28 -1.34
C LEU A 584 13.93 8.56 -0.57
N ASN A 585 12.64 8.92 -0.58
CA ASN A 585 12.13 10.07 0.18
C ASN A 585 12.18 9.87 1.71
N SER A 586 11.99 8.65 2.23
CA SER A 586 12.12 8.40 3.68
C SER A 586 13.59 8.43 4.13
N LEU A 587 14.49 7.87 3.32
CA LEU A 587 15.94 7.84 3.59
C LEU A 587 16.60 9.22 3.55
N ASN A 588 16.10 10.12 2.70
CA ASN A 588 16.60 11.51 2.56
C ASN A 588 16.49 12.36 3.84
N LYS A 589 15.90 11.83 4.93
CA LYS A 589 15.80 12.48 6.25
C LYS A 589 16.91 12.08 7.25
N THR A 590 17.91 11.27 6.90
CA THR A 590 18.85 10.66 7.89
C THR A 590 20.37 10.71 7.54
N GLN A 591 21.20 10.29 8.51
CA GLN A 591 22.67 10.45 8.72
C GLN A 591 23.64 9.76 7.72
N PRO A 592 24.98 9.93 7.82
CA PRO A 592 25.96 9.38 6.86
C PRO A 592 25.96 7.85 6.63
N SER A 593 25.45 7.04 7.57
CA SER A 593 25.36 5.58 7.42
C SER A 593 24.28 5.11 6.42
N THR A 594 23.46 6.02 5.88
CA THR A 594 22.42 5.70 4.87
C THR A 594 22.86 5.95 3.43
N TYR A 595 24.05 6.48 3.16
CA TYR A 595 24.46 6.79 1.77
C TYR A 595 24.58 5.57 0.86
N GLU A 596 25.05 4.42 1.36
CA GLU A 596 25.10 3.18 0.58
C GLU A 596 23.69 2.73 0.16
N LYS A 597 22.72 2.85 1.06
CA LYS A 597 21.31 2.54 0.78
C LYS A 597 20.71 3.52 -0.23
N ILE A 598 20.99 4.81 -0.10
CA ILE A 598 20.54 5.85 -1.04
C ILE A 598 21.10 5.57 -2.45
N ILE A 599 22.39 5.21 -2.54
CA ILE A 599 23.03 4.84 -3.80
C ILE A 599 22.32 3.63 -4.44
N GLU A 600 22.07 2.58 -3.66
CA GLU A 600 21.36 1.39 -4.14
C GLU A 600 19.95 1.74 -4.67
N ARG A 601 19.22 2.62 -3.99
CA ARG A 601 17.89 3.05 -4.43
C ARG A 601 17.96 3.81 -5.76
N HIS A 602 18.87 4.76 -5.91
CA HIS A 602 19.06 5.46 -7.18
C HIS A 602 19.49 4.51 -8.32
N LEU A 603 20.30 3.49 -8.04
CA LEU A 603 20.66 2.45 -9.02
C LEU A 603 19.43 1.69 -9.51
N ASN A 604 18.56 1.26 -8.60
CA ASN A 604 17.35 0.51 -8.96
C ASN A 604 16.36 1.38 -9.76
N ILE A 605 16.15 2.65 -9.36
CA ILE A 605 15.31 3.59 -10.10
C ILE A 605 15.85 3.84 -11.50
N GLY A 606 17.18 4.02 -11.62
CA GLY A 606 17.86 4.17 -12.90
C GLY A 606 17.63 2.97 -13.83
N GLU A 607 17.68 1.76 -13.28
CA GLU A 607 17.42 0.51 -14.03
C GLU A 607 15.97 0.42 -14.50
N ILE A 608 15.00 0.80 -13.65
CA ILE A 608 13.59 0.77 -13.99
C ILE A 608 13.27 1.74 -15.14
N TYR A 609 13.76 2.98 -15.06
CA TYR A 609 13.59 3.95 -16.15
C TYR A 609 14.30 3.51 -17.43
N SER A 610 15.46 2.87 -17.29
CA SER A 610 16.19 2.27 -18.42
C SER A 610 15.37 1.18 -19.13
N LYS A 611 14.76 0.25 -18.38
CA LYS A 611 13.86 -0.78 -18.94
C LYS A 611 12.61 -0.17 -19.60
N LYS A 612 12.10 0.95 -19.06
CA LYS A 612 11.01 1.74 -19.67
C LYS A 612 11.43 2.55 -20.91
N SER A 613 12.70 2.46 -21.34
CA SER A 613 13.28 3.28 -22.43
C SER A 613 13.26 4.79 -22.17
N ASP A 614 13.08 5.22 -20.92
CA ASP A 614 13.15 6.62 -20.53
C ASP A 614 14.56 7.00 -20.11
N GLN A 615 15.41 7.20 -21.12
CA GLN A 615 16.84 7.47 -20.92
C GLN A 615 17.10 8.77 -20.16
N LYS A 616 16.19 9.75 -20.19
CA LYS A 616 16.43 11.04 -19.52
C LYS A 616 16.40 10.86 -18.01
N TRP A 617 15.37 10.19 -17.48
CA TRP A 617 15.24 9.95 -16.05
C TRP A 617 16.26 8.93 -15.54
N ALA A 618 16.52 7.86 -16.31
CA ALA A 618 17.58 6.90 -15.96
C ALA A 618 18.93 7.62 -15.73
N ARG A 619 19.29 8.54 -16.63
CA ARG A 619 20.53 9.34 -16.53
C ARG A 619 20.60 10.17 -15.26
N GLN A 620 19.55 10.89 -14.92
CA GLN A 620 19.55 11.74 -13.71
C GLN A 620 19.81 10.93 -12.43
N HIS A 621 19.25 9.73 -12.33
CA HIS A 621 19.50 8.87 -11.17
C HIS A 621 20.92 8.31 -11.15
N TYR A 622 21.47 7.89 -12.29
CA TYR A 622 22.86 7.43 -12.37
C TYR A 622 23.88 8.54 -12.10
N ASP A 623 23.66 9.76 -12.58
CA ASP A 623 24.52 10.91 -12.27
C ASP A 623 24.54 11.20 -10.76
N LYS A 624 23.38 11.04 -10.10
CA LYS A 624 23.29 11.20 -8.66
C LYS A 624 24.04 10.12 -7.89
N VAL A 625 24.00 8.87 -8.37
CA VAL A 625 24.83 7.78 -7.81
C VAL A 625 26.31 8.14 -7.91
N TYR A 626 26.77 8.59 -9.08
CA TYR A 626 28.17 8.94 -9.30
C TYR A 626 28.63 10.06 -8.36
N GLU A 627 27.83 11.12 -8.22
CA GLU A 627 28.09 12.23 -7.29
C GLU A 627 28.24 11.73 -5.84
N LEU A 628 27.31 10.87 -5.38
CA LEU A 628 27.34 10.33 -4.03
C LEU A 628 28.53 9.40 -3.81
N CYS A 629 28.88 8.57 -4.80
CA CYS A 629 30.03 7.66 -4.73
C CYS A 629 31.35 8.42 -4.62
N GLU A 630 31.53 9.49 -5.39
CA GLU A 630 32.76 10.29 -5.37
C GLU A 630 32.87 11.16 -4.11
N THR A 631 31.75 11.73 -3.64
CA THR A 631 31.78 12.73 -2.55
C THR A 631 31.60 12.16 -1.15
N LYS A 632 30.92 11.01 -0.99
CA LYS A 632 30.51 10.47 0.32
C LYS A 632 31.18 9.15 0.68
N ILE A 633 31.56 8.32 -0.29
CA ILE A 633 32.24 7.04 -0.02
C ILE A 633 33.74 7.27 0.06
N SER A 634 34.34 6.94 1.20
CA SER A 634 35.80 7.08 1.42
C SER A 634 36.61 5.85 1.01
N SER A 635 36.01 4.66 0.99
CA SER A 635 36.69 3.42 0.60
C SER A 635 36.78 3.27 -0.91
N LYS A 636 37.99 3.16 -1.46
CA LYS A 636 38.22 2.89 -2.89
C LYS A 636 37.62 1.56 -3.35
N LYS A 637 37.59 0.54 -2.48
CA LYS A 637 36.96 -0.75 -2.78
C LYS A 637 35.44 -0.61 -2.96
N GLN A 638 34.79 0.19 -2.11
CA GLN A 638 33.35 0.47 -2.22
C GLN A 638 33.04 1.37 -3.41
N GLN A 639 33.87 2.39 -3.68
CA GLN A 639 33.75 3.22 -4.90
C GLN A 639 33.78 2.36 -6.17
N ALA A 640 34.72 1.41 -6.24
CA ALA A 640 34.82 0.48 -7.36
C ALA A 640 33.59 -0.43 -7.49
N GLN A 641 33.00 -0.85 -6.37
CA GLN A 641 31.77 -1.64 -6.37
C GLN A 641 30.60 -0.85 -6.96
N CYS A 642 30.37 0.37 -6.49
CA CYS A 642 29.27 1.19 -7.00
C CYS A 642 29.43 1.52 -8.49
N LEU A 643 30.64 1.86 -8.94
CA LEU A 643 30.92 2.12 -10.36
C LEU A 643 30.69 0.88 -11.23
N PHE A 644 31.07 -0.30 -10.74
CA PHE A 644 30.80 -1.56 -11.43
C PHE A 644 29.29 -1.81 -11.52
N ASP A 645 28.56 -1.66 -10.41
CA ASP A 645 27.12 -1.86 -10.33
C ASP A 645 26.32 -0.88 -11.22
N MET A 646 26.82 0.34 -11.41
CA MET A 646 26.29 1.30 -12.40
C MET A 646 26.55 0.83 -13.82
N GLY A 647 27.82 0.49 -14.12
CA GLY A 647 28.24 0.11 -15.47
C GLY A 647 27.53 -1.16 -15.96
N HIS A 648 27.39 -2.16 -15.09
CA HIS A 648 26.71 -3.41 -15.39
C HIS A 648 25.24 -3.20 -15.77
N ARG A 649 24.50 -2.38 -15.02
CA ARG A 649 23.08 -2.06 -15.31
C ARG A 649 22.90 -1.27 -16.61
N LEU A 650 23.90 -0.49 -16.99
CA LEU A 650 23.89 0.30 -18.21
C LEU A 650 24.25 -0.50 -19.48
N LEU A 651 24.74 -1.74 -19.36
CA LEU A 651 25.19 -2.55 -20.50
C LEU A 651 24.15 -2.68 -21.63
N LEU A 652 22.88 -2.82 -21.29
CA LEU A 652 21.77 -2.97 -22.25
C LEU A 652 21.12 -1.64 -22.66
N ALA A 653 21.50 -0.54 -22.01
CA ALA A 653 20.82 0.74 -22.10
C ALA A 653 21.64 1.80 -22.84
N ASP A 654 22.90 1.93 -22.43
CA ASP A 654 23.85 2.93 -22.91
C ASP A 654 25.28 2.39 -22.81
N THR A 655 25.76 1.84 -23.92
CA THR A 655 27.04 1.14 -24.00
C THR A 655 28.24 2.09 -23.84
N GLU A 656 28.08 3.39 -24.11
CA GLU A 656 29.17 4.36 -24.01
C GLU A 656 29.48 4.67 -22.54
N TYR A 657 28.44 4.93 -21.74
CA TYR A 657 28.61 5.16 -20.29
C TYR A 657 28.91 3.88 -19.53
N ALA A 658 28.32 2.75 -19.91
CA ALA A 658 28.71 1.45 -19.37
C ALA A 658 30.22 1.23 -19.53
N PHE A 659 30.77 1.55 -20.71
CA PHE A 659 32.21 1.47 -20.96
C PHE A 659 33.02 2.37 -20.03
N GLN A 660 32.59 3.62 -19.82
CA GLN A 660 33.27 4.56 -18.92
C GLN A 660 33.31 4.04 -17.48
N TYR A 661 32.17 3.60 -16.93
CA TYR A 661 32.07 3.19 -15.54
C TYR A 661 32.71 1.84 -15.27
N VAL A 662 32.51 0.84 -16.13
CA VAL A 662 33.18 -0.47 -15.99
C VAL A 662 34.70 -0.32 -16.14
N SER A 663 35.19 0.54 -17.05
CA SER A 663 36.64 0.81 -17.19
C SER A 663 37.23 1.38 -15.91
N LYS A 664 36.58 2.41 -15.36
CA LYS A 664 37.03 3.07 -14.13
C LYS A 664 36.95 2.14 -12.93
N ALA A 665 35.90 1.33 -12.84
CA ALA A 665 35.76 0.32 -11.79
C ALA A 665 36.89 -0.72 -11.85
N LEU A 666 37.19 -1.22 -13.05
CA LEU A 666 38.27 -2.19 -13.28
C LEU A 666 39.64 -1.59 -12.94
N GLU A 667 39.91 -0.35 -13.35
CA GLU A 667 41.16 0.36 -13.01
C GLU A 667 41.35 0.45 -11.49
N ILE A 668 40.32 0.86 -10.74
CA ILE A 668 40.39 0.95 -9.28
C ILE A 668 40.55 -0.44 -8.65
N ARG A 669 39.82 -1.46 -9.13
CA ARG A 669 39.95 -2.83 -8.61
C ARG A 669 41.36 -3.38 -8.82
N LEU A 670 41.98 -3.15 -9.98
CA LEU A 670 43.36 -3.56 -10.26
C LEU A 670 44.40 -2.85 -9.39
N LEU A 671 44.10 -1.64 -8.89
CA LEU A 671 44.99 -0.88 -8.01
C LEU A 671 44.86 -1.28 -6.53
N VAL A 672 43.69 -1.77 -6.11
CA VAL A 672 43.34 -1.91 -4.68
C VAL A 672 43.18 -3.37 -4.25
N LEU A 673 42.92 -4.28 -5.18
CA LEU A 673 42.73 -5.70 -4.91
C LEU A 673 43.95 -6.52 -5.35
N GLU A 674 44.09 -7.72 -4.76
CA GLU A 674 45.10 -8.68 -5.20
C GLU A 674 44.77 -9.18 -6.61
N SER A 675 45.80 -9.53 -7.39
CA SER A 675 45.66 -9.81 -8.83
C SER A 675 44.76 -11.00 -9.17
N ASP A 676 44.47 -11.86 -8.20
CA ASP A 676 43.57 -13.00 -8.31
C ASP A 676 42.21 -12.76 -7.65
N ASP A 677 41.92 -11.59 -7.07
CA ASP A 677 40.62 -11.32 -6.43
C ASP A 677 39.46 -11.51 -7.42
N VAL A 678 38.49 -12.34 -7.03
CA VAL A 678 37.31 -12.71 -7.83
C VAL A 678 36.52 -11.50 -8.36
N ASN A 679 36.54 -10.37 -7.65
CA ASN A 679 35.84 -9.15 -8.06
C ASN A 679 36.48 -8.48 -9.29
N ILE A 680 37.67 -8.91 -9.71
CA ILE A 680 38.30 -8.49 -10.98
C ILE A 680 37.73 -9.28 -12.17
N GLY A 681 37.25 -10.51 -11.94
CA GLY A 681 36.70 -11.37 -12.99
C GLY A 681 35.44 -10.79 -13.65
N PHE A 682 34.51 -10.26 -12.84
CA PHE A 682 33.22 -9.74 -13.36
C PHE A 682 33.37 -8.52 -14.29
N PRO A 683 34.17 -7.46 -13.97
CA PRO A 683 34.41 -6.36 -14.90
C PRO A 683 35.10 -6.78 -16.20
N HIS A 684 35.95 -7.80 -16.18
CA HIS A 684 36.53 -8.34 -17.40
C HIS A 684 35.46 -9.01 -18.28
N TYR A 685 34.48 -9.67 -17.69
CA TYR A 685 33.33 -10.19 -18.44
C TYR A 685 32.44 -9.08 -19.02
N ASP A 686 32.13 -8.04 -18.25
CA ASP A 686 31.37 -6.89 -18.76
C ASP A 686 32.12 -6.15 -19.87
N MET A 687 33.45 -6.07 -19.77
CA MET A 687 34.30 -5.57 -20.87
C MET A 687 34.24 -6.44 -22.11
N TYR A 688 34.19 -7.77 -21.96
CA TYR A 688 33.94 -8.67 -23.09
C TYR A 688 32.63 -8.32 -23.80
N ILE A 689 31.53 -8.12 -23.07
CA ILE A 689 30.23 -7.75 -23.64
C ILE A 689 30.34 -6.43 -24.42
N LEU A 690 30.96 -5.41 -23.81
CA LEU A 690 31.12 -4.10 -24.43
C LEU A 690 31.97 -4.13 -25.71
N TYR A 691 33.05 -4.91 -25.72
CA TYR A 691 33.88 -5.07 -26.90
C TYR A 691 33.25 -5.99 -27.96
N GLU A 692 32.37 -6.91 -27.58
CA GLU A 692 31.53 -7.65 -28.52
C GLU A 692 30.55 -6.72 -29.22
N TYR A 693 29.88 -5.80 -28.49
CA TYR A 693 29.02 -4.77 -29.10
C TYR A 693 29.77 -3.82 -30.03
N LYS A 694 31.06 -3.56 -29.77
CA LYS A 694 31.95 -2.77 -30.64
C LYS A 694 32.54 -3.59 -31.80
N GLU A 695 32.18 -4.86 -31.93
CA GLU A 695 32.66 -5.79 -32.97
C GLU A 695 34.18 -6.00 -33.00
N THR A 696 34.89 -5.69 -31.90
CA THR A 696 36.34 -5.90 -31.77
C THR A 696 36.62 -7.24 -31.11
N PHE A 697 36.45 -8.32 -31.88
CA PHE A 697 36.43 -9.70 -31.36
C PHE A 697 37.72 -10.15 -30.69
N ASP A 698 38.89 -9.66 -31.10
CA ASP A 698 40.16 -10.07 -30.50
C ASP A 698 40.32 -9.54 -29.07
N ILE A 699 39.95 -8.27 -28.85
CA ILE A 699 40.00 -7.63 -27.53
C ILE A 699 38.92 -8.22 -26.62
N ALA A 700 37.73 -8.48 -27.16
CA ALA A 700 36.66 -9.15 -26.43
C ALA A 700 37.11 -10.53 -25.93
N MET A 701 37.77 -11.32 -26.79
CA MET A 701 38.30 -12.64 -26.43
C MET A 701 39.38 -12.55 -25.34
N GLU A 702 40.28 -11.56 -25.39
CA GLU A 702 41.30 -11.36 -24.35
C GLU A 702 40.66 -11.11 -22.98
N HIS A 703 39.65 -10.24 -22.93
CA HIS A 703 38.92 -9.96 -21.70
C HIS A 703 38.14 -11.16 -21.18
N LEU A 704 37.50 -11.93 -22.06
CA LEU A 704 36.80 -13.15 -21.68
C LEU A 704 37.75 -14.21 -21.10
N GLN A 705 38.95 -14.36 -21.68
CA GLN A 705 39.98 -15.27 -21.16
C GLN A 705 40.50 -14.83 -19.79
N LYS A 706 40.68 -13.53 -19.56
CA LYS A 706 41.04 -12.99 -18.23
C LYS A 706 39.96 -13.26 -17.21
N ALA A 707 38.69 -13.07 -17.57
CA ALA A 707 37.56 -13.38 -16.69
C ALA A 707 37.55 -14.87 -16.30
N ILE A 708 37.66 -15.77 -17.27
CA ILE A 708 37.71 -17.23 -17.05
C ILE A 708 38.88 -17.59 -16.13
N GLY A 709 40.10 -17.12 -16.42
CA GLY A 709 41.29 -17.47 -15.64
C GLY A 709 41.26 -17.01 -14.17
N ILE A 710 40.48 -15.97 -13.85
CA ILE A 710 40.26 -15.52 -12.47
C ILE A 710 39.16 -16.34 -11.80
N LEU A 711 38.02 -16.53 -12.49
CA LEU A 711 36.86 -17.25 -11.95
C LEU A 711 37.15 -18.75 -11.73
N GLU A 712 37.94 -19.39 -12.61
CA GLU A 712 38.36 -20.79 -12.46
C GLU A 712 39.13 -21.06 -11.17
N LYS A 713 39.99 -20.11 -10.74
CA LYS A 713 40.77 -20.25 -9.50
C LYS A 713 39.90 -20.28 -8.25
N HIS A 714 38.71 -19.67 -8.32
CA HIS A 714 37.77 -19.52 -7.22
C HIS A 714 36.63 -20.55 -7.27
N LEU A 715 36.71 -21.55 -8.16
CA LEU A 715 35.64 -22.53 -8.36
C LEU A 715 35.30 -23.34 -7.09
N ASN A 716 36.29 -23.60 -6.24
CA ASN A 716 36.19 -24.45 -5.05
C ASN A 716 36.18 -23.68 -3.73
N ASP A 717 36.19 -22.34 -3.74
CA ASP A 717 36.18 -21.56 -2.51
C ASP A 717 34.80 -21.60 -1.84
N GLU A 718 34.72 -22.16 -0.63
CA GLU A 718 33.49 -22.22 0.16
C GLU A 718 33.08 -20.86 0.76
N LYS A 719 34.00 -19.88 0.80
CA LYS A 719 33.82 -18.63 1.56
C LYS A 719 33.22 -17.46 0.79
N ASN A 720 33.02 -17.54 -0.52
CA ASN A 720 32.52 -16.42 -1.32
C ASN A 720 31.56 -16.88 -2.42
N TYR A 721 30.37 -16.27 -2.47
CA TYR A 721 29.50 -16.13 -3.65
C TYR A 721 29.41 -17.35 -4.58
N GLN A 722 29.39 -18.56 -4.00
CA GLN A 722 29.62 -19.81 -4.72
C GLN A 722 28.61 -20.05 -5.87
N PHE A 723 27.44 -19.41 -5.78
CA PHE A 723 26.41 -19.41 -6.82
C PHE A 723 26.77 -18.51 -8.01
N ASN A 724 27.14 -17.24 -7.78
CA ASN A 724 27.41 -16.26 -8.85
C ASN A 724 28.68 -16.60 -9.65
N VAL A 725 29.73 -17.10 -9.01
CA VAL A 725 31.01 -17.41 -9.68
C VAL A 725 30.86 -18.59 -10.65
N LYS A 726 30.20 -19.66 -10.19
CA LYS A 726 29.98 -20.87 -10.99
C LYS A 726 29.07 -20.61 -12.17
N GLU A 727 27.95 -19.90 -11.95
CA GLU A 727 27.03 -19.50 -13.01
C GLU A 727 27.73 -18.59 -14.03
N GLN A 728 28.44 -17.57 -13.55
CA GLN A 728 29.18 -16.66 -14.42
C GLN A 728 30.25 -17.39 -15.26
N LEU A 729 30.96 -18.35 -14.67
CA LEU A 729 31.96 -19.13 -15.39
C LEU A 729 31.34 -19.98 -16.50
N VAL A 730 30.18 -20.60 -16.24
CA VAL A 730 29.41 -21.34 -17.25
C VAL A 730 29.03 -20.44 -18.42
N ILE A 731 28.53 -19.22 -18.13
CA ILE A 731 28.20 -18.22 -19.16
C ILE A 731 29.45 -17.83 -19.95
N CYS A 732 30.60 -17.63 -19.29
CA CYS A 732 31.85 -17.30 -19.96
C CYS A 732 32.30 -18.39 -20.95
N TYR A 733 32.16 -19.67 -20.58
CA TYR A 733 32.47 -20.78 -21.49
C TYR A 733 31.48 -20.89 -22.66
N GLN A 734 30.18 -20.66 -22.43
CA GLN A 734 29.19 -20.59 -23.51
C GLN A 734 29.51 -19.48 -24.51
N ASN A 735 29.83 -18.29 -24.01
CA ASN A 735 30.22 -17.14 -24.84
C ASN A 735 31.53 -17.39 -25.58
N SER A 736 32.50 -18.05 -24.94
CA SER A 736 33.74 -18.49 -25.61
C SER A 736 33.45 -19.44 -26.75
N ALA A 737 32.55 -20.41 -26.53
CA ALA A 737 32.13 -21.33 -27.58
C ALA A 737 31.41 -20.62 -28.74
N SER A 738 30.56 -19.63 -28.45
CA SER A 738 29.92 -18.79 -29.47
C SER A 738 30.97 -18.02 -30.30
N MET A 739 32.00 -17.47 -29.66
CA MET A 739 33.12 -16.81 -30.35
C MET A 739 33.90 -17.77 -31.26
N TYR A 740 34.23 -18.98 -30.80
CA TYR A 740 34.90 -19.99 -31.63
C TYR A 740 33.99 -20.49 -32.77
N ASN A 741 32.68 -20.56 -32.56
CA ASN A 741 31.71 -20.85 -33.61
C ASN A 741 31.69 -19.77 -34.71
N LYS A 742 31.73 -18.49 -34.33
CA LYS A 742 31.86 -17.38 -35.30
C LYS A 742 33.15 -17.50 -36.13
N ARG A 743 34.21 -18.08 -35.56
CA ARG A 743 35.49 -18.39 -36.25
C ARG A 743 35.51 -19.73 -36.99
N GLN A 744 34.41 -20.48 -37.00
CA GLN A 744 34.30 -21.84 -37.56
C GLN A 744 35.24 -22.88 -36.90
N GLU A 745 35.71 -22.62 -35.68
CA GLU A 745 36.54 -23.54 -34.89
C GLU A 745 35.66 -24.44 -34.00
N PHE A 746 34.79 -25.24 -34.64
CA PHE A 746 33.73 -26.00 -33.95
C PHE A 746 34.25 -26.99 -32.88
N ARG A 747 35.45 -27.58 -33.07
CA ARG A 747 36.03 -28.51 -32.09
C ARG A 747 36.35 -27.82 -30.76
N LYS A 748 36.97 -26.64 -30.80
CA LYS A 748 37.25 -25.86 -29.58
C LYS A 748 35.96 -25.39 -28.92
N ALA A 749 34.98 -24.97 -29.71
CA ALA A 749 33.67 -24.60 -29.17
C ALA A 749 33.02 -25.74 -28.40
N ILE A 750 33.11 -26.98 -28.90
CA ILE A 750 32.63 -28.17 -28.20
C ILE A 750 33.39 -28.41 -26.89
N GLU A 751 34.72 -28.27 -26.86
CA GLU A 751 35.52 -28.43 -25.64
C GLU A 751 35.05 -27.47 -24.53
N TYR A 752 34.85 -26.20 -24.84
CA TYR A 752 34.33 -25.21 -23.89
C TYR A 752 32.91 -25.54 -23.42
N LEU A 753 32.01 -25.97 -24.32
CA LEU A 753 30.65 -26.35 -23.95
C LEU A 753 30.61 -27.62 -23.09
N ILE A 754 31.47 -28.61 -23.34
CA ILE A 754 31.55 -29.82 -22.50
C ILE A 754 32.03 -29.44 -21.09
N THR A 755 32.98 -28.51 -20.99
CA THR A 755 33.46 -28.00 -19.70
C THR A 755 32.37 -27.23 -18.96
N ALA A 756 31.54 -26.45 -19.67
CA ALA A 756 30.37 -25.80 -19.09
C ALA A 756 29.35 -26.83 -18.57
N VAL A 757 29.05 -27.88 -19.35
CA VAL A 757 28.12 -28.95 -18.97
C VAL A 757 28.62 -29.71 -17.75
N SER A 758 29.92 -30.02 -17.64
CA SER A 758 30.46 -30.75 -16.49
C SER A 758 30.33 -29.96 -15.19
N ILE A 759 30.50 -28.63 -15.24
CA ILE A 759 30.27 -27.75 -14.09
C ILE A 759 28.79 -27.74 -13.72
N ILE A 760 27.88 -27.65 -14.71
CA ILE A 760 26.43 -27.70 -14.48
C ILE A 760 26.05 -29.03 -13.80
N GLU A 761 26.47 -30.16 -14.37
CA GLU A 761 26.12 -31.50 -13.88
C GLU A 761 26.73 -31.81 -12.50
N CYS A 762 27.94 -31.35 -12.20
CA CYS A 762 28.60 -31.62 -10.91
C CYS A 762 28.10 -30.74 -9.76
N PHE A 763 27.70 -29.51 -10.02
CA PHE A 763 27.46 -28.51 -8.96
C PHE A 763 26.02 -28.02 -8.87
N PHE A 764 25.17 -28.30 -9.85
CA PHE A 764 23.83 -27.74 -9.94
C PHE A 764 22.73 -28.78 -10.12
N SER A 765 22.99 -30.06 -9.80
CA SER A 765 22.06 -31.18 -9.98
C SER A 765 20.72 -31.04 -9.25
N ASP A 766 20.66 -30.21 -8.20
CA ASP A 766 19.53 -30.15 -7.26
C ASP A 766 18.68 -28.87 -7.41
N LEU A 767 18.98 -27.99 -8.39
CA LEU A 767 18.39 -26.66 -8.53
C LEU A 767 17.46 -26.52 -9.76
N PRO A 768 16.19 -26.11 -9.60
CA PRO A 768 15.23 -25.95 -10.70
C PRO A 768 15.63 -24.90 -11.75
N ASP A 769 16.24 -23.78 -11.36
CA ASP A 769 16.47 -22.61 -12.24
C ASP A 769 17.56 -22.83 -13.30
N ASN A 770 18.49 -23.77 -13.09
CA ASN A 770 19.59 -24.07 -14.02
C ASN A 770 19.15 -24.84 -15.27
N TYR A 771 17.89 -25.28 -15.30
CA TYR A 771 17.30 -25.98 -16.42
C TYR A 771 17.15 -25.11 -17.69
N CYS A 772 17.40 -23.79 -17.65
CA CYS A 772 17.42 -22.96 -18.86
C CYS A 772 18.78 -23.00 -19.61
N ILE A 773 19.90 -23.18 -18.89
CA ILE A 773 21.26 -23.07 -19.46
C ILE A 773 21.75 -24.41 -20.03
N LEU A 774 21.44 -25.51 -19.33
CA LEU A 774 21.84 -26.86 -19.74
C LEU A 774 21.29 -27.29 -21.12
N PRO A 775 19.99 -27.09 -21.43
CA PRO A 775 19.46 -27.36 -22.77
C PRO A 775 20.16 -26.54 -23.85
N LYS A 776 20.44 -25.25 -23.59
CA LYS A 776 21.16 -24.38 -24.54
C LYS A 776 22.55 -24.93 -24.85
N CYS A 777 23.31 -25.38 -23.84
CA CYS A 777 24.59 -26.07 -24.03
C CYS A 777 24.44 -27.30 -24.93
N TYR A 778 23.50 -28.19 -24.62
CA TYR A 778 23.28 -29.40 -25.41
C TYR A 778 22.91 -29.11 -26.87
N ARG A 779 22.07 -28.10 -27.10
CA ARG A 779 21.70 -27.64 -28.44
C ARG A 779 22.92 -27.11 -29.21
N MET A 780 23.75 -26.28 -28.57
CA MET A 780 24.96 -25.73 -29.18
C MET A 780 25.98 -26.84 -29.51
N ILE A 781 26.17 -27.81 -28.62
CA ILE A 781 27.03 -28.97 -28.86
C ILE A 781 26.52 -29.77 -30.05
N ALA A 782 25.22 -30.06 -30.10
CA ALA A 782 24.62 -30.82 -31.19
C ALA A 782 24.77 -30.09 -32.54
N GLY A 783 24.51 -28.76 -32.56
CA GLY A 783 24.72 -27.92 -33.73
C GLY A 783 26.17 -27.92 -34.22
N ASN A 784 27.15 -27.90 -33.31
CA ASN A 784 28.57 -27.95 -33.67
C ASN A 784 28.98 -29.31 -34.24
N TYR A 785 28.49 -30.42 -33.68
CA TYR A 785 28.72 -31.75 -34.25
C TYR A 785 28.07 -31.92 -35.64
N PHE A 786 26.90 -31.32 -35.85
CA PHE A 786 26.27 -31.27 -37.17
C PHE A 786 27.15 -30.55 -38.21
N GLN A 787 27.75 -29.41 -37.86
CA GLN A 787 28.68 -28.70 -38.75
C GLN A 787 29.94 -29.53 -39.04
N LEU A 788 30.38 -30.37 -38.09
CA LEU A 788 31.48 -31.31 -38.27
C LEU A 788 31.09 -32.59 -39.02
N SER A 789 29.82 -32.73 -39.47
CA SER A 789 29.27 -33.94 -40.10
C SER A 789 29.29 -35.19 -39.20
N ASP A 790 29.45 -35.03 -37.88
CA ASP A 790 29.30 -36.11 -36.91
C ASP A 790 27.83 -36.21 -36.48
N TYR A 791 27.04 -36.86 -37.32
CA TYR A 791 25.60 -36.96 -37.14
C TYR A 791 25.22 -37.82 -35.92
N ASP A 792 26.06 -38.79 -35.53
CA ASP A 792 25.80 -39.65 -34.38
C ASP A 792 25.95 -38.90 -33.05
N ALA A 793 27.02 -38.13 -32.90
CA ALA A 793 27.19 -37.26 -31.74
C ALA A 793 26.12 -36.16 -31.69
N SER A 794 25.80 -35.57 -32.85
CA SER A 794 24.73 -34.56 -32.96
C SER A 794 23.37 -35.08 -32.48
N ILE A 795 22.93 -36.23 -33.00
CA ILE A 795 21.66 -36.86 -32.60
C ILE A 795 21.64 -37.17 -31.09
N LYS A 796 22.76 -37.66 -30.53
CA LYS A 796 22.87 -37.96 -29.10
C LYS A 796 22.61 -36.72 -28.23
N PHE A 797 23.21 -35.58 -28.58
CA PHE A 797 23.05 -34.36 -27.79
C PHE A 797 21.69 -33.67 -28.01
N PHE A 798 21.09 -33.77 -29.19
CA PHE A 798 19.70 -33.34 -29.40
C PHE A 798 18.70 -34.16 -28.59
N LYS A 799 18.93 -35.47 -28.40
CA LYS A 799 18.10 -36.28 -27.48
C LYS A 799 18.21 -35.82 -26.04
N LYS A 800 19.44 -35.57 -25.56
CA LYS A 800 19.66 -34.98 -24.23
C LYS A 800 18.96 -33.64 -24.06
N TYR A 801 19.00 -32.77 -25.07
CA TYR A 801 18.26 -31.51 -25.09
C TYR A 801 16.76 -31.75 -24.87
N LEU A 802 16.13 -32.63 -25.66
CA LEU A 802 14.70 -32.94 -25.54
C LEU A 802 14.33 -33.56 -24.19
N GLU A 803 15.12 -34.53 -23.70
CA GLU A 803 14.90 -35.15 -22.38
C GLU A 803 14.97 -34.13 -21.23
N THR A 804 15.82 -33.11 -21.37
CA THR A 804 15.97 -32.03 -20.38
C THR A 804 14.77 -31.09 -20.42
N MET A 805 14.28 -30.76 -21.62
CA MET A 805 13.08 -29.92 -21.82
C MET A 805 11.79 -30.61 -21.36
N GLU A 806 11.64 -31.92 -21.58
CA GLU A 806 10.44 -32.69 -21.18
C GLU A 806 10.27 -32.80 -19.66
N LYS A 807 11.36 -32.86 -18.91
CA LYS A 807 11.33 -33.00 -17.44
C LYS A 807 10.99 -31.70 -16.72
N HIS A 808 11.24 -30.53 -17.33
CA HIS A 808 11.09 -29.23 -16.68
C HIS A 808 10.41 -28.21 -17.62
N PRO A 809 9.07 -28.32 -17.79
CA PRO A 809 8.32 -27.45 -18.70
C PRO A 809 8.18 -25.98 -18.23
N GLU A 810 8.55 -25.67 -16.98
CA GLU A 810 8.30 -24.37 -16.34
C GLU A 810 9.52 -23.42 -16.29
N ALA A 811 10.63 -23.74 -16.97
CA ALA A 811 11.83 -22.88 -17.03
C ALA A 811 11.65 -21.65 -17.97
N ASP A 812 10.80 -20.72 -17.51
CA ASP A 812 10.73 -19.27 -17.74
C ASP A 812 9.88 -18.60 -18.86
N SER A 813 9.15 -17.57 -18.42
CA SER A 813 8.32 -16.53 -19.07
C SER A 813 7.31 -16.93 -20.19
N GLN A 814 6.04 -16.59 -19.95
CA GLN A 814 4.86 -16.85 -20.81
C GLN A 814 4.93 -16.30 -22.26
N SER A 815 5.97 -15.56 -22.66
CA SER A 815 6.08 -15.02 -24.02
C SER A 815 6.69 -15.97 -25.06
N SER A 816 7.17 -17.16 -24.68
CA SER A 816 7.99 -18.02 -25.57
C SER A 816 7.40 -19.40 -25.92
N LEU A 817 6.22 -19.78 -25.40
CA LEU A 817 5.61 -21.09 -25.67
C LEU A 817 5.47 -21.39 -27.18
N HIS A 818 5.23 -20.36 -28.00
CA HIS A 818 5.12 -20.49 -29.45
C HIS A 818 6.48 -20.72 -30.13
N ASP A 819 7.52 -19.98 -29.72
CA ASP A 819 8.89 -20.13 -30.24
C ASP A 819 9.46 -21.49 -29.84
N HIS A 820 9.13 -22.00 -28.66
CA HIS A 820 9.64 -23.27 -28.16
C HIS A 820 9.03 -24.49 -28.87
N ALA A 821 7.72 -24.47 -29.11
CA ALA A 821 7.07 -25.48 -29.95
C ALA A 821 7.62 -25.45 -31.39
N SER A 822 7.97 -24.26 -31.89
CA SER A 822 8.64 -24.07 -33.18
C SER A 822 10.05 -24.67 -33.17
N GLU A 823 10.85 -24.39 -32.13
CA GLU A 823 12.22 -24.89 -31.99
C GLU A 823 12.28 -26.41 -31.78
N ILE A 824 11.38 -26.98 -30.98
CA ILE A 824 11.25 -28.44 -30.82
C ILE A 824 10.84 -29.07 -32.16
N SER A 825 9.87 -28.48 -32.86
CA SER A 825 9.43 -28.92 -34.19
C SER A 825 10.58 -28.87 -35.21
N ASP A 826 11.38 -27.80 -35.22
CA ASP A 826 12.54 -27.66 -36.08
C ASP A 826 13.66 -28.63 -35.71
N THR A 827 13.84 -28.93 -34.41
CA THR A 827 14.77 -29.96 -33.94
C THR A 827 14.34 -31.35 -34.42
N PHE A 828 13.05 -31.69 -34.37
CA PHE A 828 12.52 -32.94 -34.94
C PHE A 828 12.69 -33.01 -36.47
N LYS A 829 12.49 -31.90 -37.19
CA LYS A 829 12.79 -31.82 -38.63
C LYS A 829 14.28 -32.06 -38.89
N LEU A 830 15.17 -31.41 -38.12
CA LEU A 830 16.62 -31.60 -38.21
C LEU A 830 17.03 -33.04 -37.93
N LEU A 831 16.50 -33.67 -36.88
CA LEU A 831 16.70 -35.09 -36.58
C LEU A 831 16.26 -35.98 -37.74
N SER A 832 15.10 -35.70 -38.35
CA SER A 832 14.62 -36.45 -39.52
C SER A 832 15.48 -36.25 -40.77
N CYS A 833 16.05 -35.05 -40.95
CA CYS A 833 16.99 -34.73 -42.03
C CYS A 833 18.36 -35.38 -41.79
N MET A 834 18.85 -35.41 -40.55
CA MET A 834 20.11 -36.07 -40.19
C MET A 834 20.01 -37.58 -40.34
N HIS A 835 18.89 -38.19 -39.93
CA HIS A 835 18.65 -39.61 -40.18
C HIS A 835 18.64 -39.95 -41.68
N ARG A 836 18.05 -39.08 -42.52
CA ARG A 836 18.11 -39.24 -43.99
C ARG A 836 19.53 -39.06 -44.54
N ARG A 837 20.23 -37.99 -44.17
CA ARG A 837 21.62 -37.74 -44.61
C ARG A 837 22.60 -38.81 -44.15
N LYS A 838 22.38 -39.40 -42.97
CA LYS A 838 23.15 -40.55 -42.49
C LYS A 838 22.91 -41.77 -43.38
N MET A 839 21.65 -42.09 -43.72
CA MET A 839 21.33 -43.15 -44.68
C MET A 839 21.87 -42.89 -46.09
N ASP A 840 22.07 -41.62 -46.47
CA ASP A 840 22.69 -41.25 -47.75
C ASP A 840 24.23 -41.25 -47.69
N TYR A 841 24.84 -41.27 -46.49
CA TYR A 841 26.30 -41.21 -46.26
C TYR A 841 26.92 -42.58 -45.95
N ASP A 842 26.18 -43.46 -45.26
CA ASP A 842 26.50 -44.88 -45.03
C ASP A 842 26.24 -45.73 -46.28
#